data_AF-A0A0W0FA06-F1
#
_entry.id   AF-A0A0W0FA06-F1
#
_cell.length_a   1.000
_cell.length_b   1.000
_cell.length_c   1.000
_cell.angle_alpha   90.00
_cell.angle_beta   90.00
_cell.angle_gamma   90.00
#
_symmetry.space_group_name_H-M   'P 1'
#
loop_
_entity.id
_entity.type
_entity.pdbx_description
1 polymer ?
#
loop_
_entity_poly.entity_id
_entity_poly.type
_entity_poly.pdbx_seq_one_letter_code
_entity_poly.pdbx_strand_id
1 'polypeptide(L)'
;MDLYDIALLLNYERATTETRFRGAKLREVVRDREDLKTVLCFFDGWHEHKGPRAGFVFDKPQQPPDDLEPDLPSNILPPNSPLISKLSDKELETIFYQARAHDGCFACIGLLQYFFDLFSNDEVISLRIRTPDGEEYHCPASQRRILEVPIILPKQMTLAMVLPENVSYSTGGGESMRHAVWVFSDEMNGNIKTVLDMASIQFGDEGRGLKGKGLFALESFEAWRSRMGVVGQGIDDDQAKISWWIRSTPRDAWLREVARRAKWRWERRDTEPCTMARGISMLSSTKPSAVVPAQTYIGHVQLRDLIICPRERGVVNYVNQHSIVEQNLNSTSSNPYTLVDLNFTPNTLSSLQIPDSQQTLLAAGGQDAEVHLSLHDHSSPRQKPVWATEERLPASINNSVLLTSMNLARSNESSVEPKVVISNNDCTVKFYDVPIRARPDIREAGSLRLSVPINHSSISPDGRTLLSVGDSSKVYLHRISGGSRLEFSHITTLQIPPPDRSPLNYTSTSLAASFSTAFSTDGTKYAVASQEGVVAVWDVRSTKPLKVFQTDKTRMPSGGGLWSGSLLSDDPYEWTRGNSKAPGWSVRNVKFGNGGSSGVGREIMTFTEHTSFLHVIDARTFETEEIVRVPSASKSSGTGRQPPSRVPPQQNLQASAQSRSRSRAFVSRPYQRPNRTNSRQHISVSATSHLGGLRRDGSTPPYVVLALEDTFRISPRGSSDITRSVWRHRRDDTVHRPTDVEDHHFEDSQITRNDDDDLVVIPPLGDREVEDNVRSLLTHHGLRSRALGGGGSFEDDDNDEQMDVDDLDILEPEWDCISYAPSRGSSPGPPANGRWRTRSRQDLELELAAAAAATDVGYRAEEYYSSAAFGDDLDIAGTCFDPSGAFIYVATPECVAEWAVRGGEKRWWSDSGTQWC
;
A
#
# COMPACT_ATOMS: atom_id res chain seq x y z
N MET A 1 -9.39 -22.82 5.38
CA MET A 1 -8.32 -22.68 4.36
C MET A 1 -8.97 -22.52 2.99
N ASP A 2 -8.38 -21.78 2.06
CA ASP A 2 -8.96 -21.63 0.71
C ASP A 2 -8.48 -22.72 -0.25
N LEU A 3 -9.40 -23.39 -0.93
CA LEU A 3 -9.09 -24.52 -1.80
C LEU A 3 -8.37 -24.10 -3.09
N TYR A 4 -8.67 -22.90 -3.64
CA TYR A 4 -7.99 -22.41 -4.84
C TYR A 4 -6.53 -22.12 -4.54
N ASP A 5 -6.25 -21.46 -3.42
CA ASP A 5 -4.89 -21.08 -3.03
C ASP A 5 -4.04 -22.32 -2.69
N ILE A 6 -4.61 -23.34 -2.04
CA ILE A 6 -3.96 -24.64 -1.82
C ILE A 6 -3.70 -25.37 -3.15
N ALA A 7 -4.69 -25.46 -4.04
CA ALA A 7 -4.54 -26.15 -5.32
C ALA A 7 -3.48 -25.49 -6.22
N LEU A 8 -3.43 -24.17 -6.20
CA LEU A 8 -2.41 -23.37 -6.87
C LEU A 8 -1.03 -23.67 -6.28
N LEU A 9 -0.87 -23.60 -4.95
CA LEU A 9 0.38 -23.90 -4.22
C LEU A 9 0.94 -25.29 -4.53
N LEU A 10 0.11 -26.31 -4.44
CA LEU A 10 0.51 -27.69 -4.69
C LEU A 10 0.88 -27.91 -6.16
N ASN A 11 0.21 -27.27 -7.11
CA ASN A 11 0.57 -27.37 -8.53
C ASN A 11 1.91 -26.69 -8.86
N TYR A 12 2.26 -25.58 -8.21
CA TYR A 12 3.56 -24.93 -8.37
C TYR A 12 4.70 -25.77 -7.78
N GLU A 13 4.64 -26.19 -6.51
CA GLU A 13 5.71 -27.02 -5.91
C GLU A 13 5.87 -28.35 -6.66
N ARG A 14 4.77 -28.92 -7.17
CA ARG A 14 4.77 -30.11 -8.05
C ARG A 14 5.46 -29.84 -9.38
N ALA A 15 5.10 -28.78 -10.11
CA ALA A 15 5.63 -28.55 -11.46
C ALA A 15 7.07 -28.03 -11.45
N THR A 16 7.41 -27.14 -10.51
CA THR A 16 8.76 -26.54 -10.40
C THR A 16 9.83 -27.51 -9.88
N THR A 17 9.43 -28.63 -9.26
CA THR A 17 10.35 -29.66 -8.75
C THR A 17 10.11 -31.07 -9.32
N GLU A 18 9.35 -31.20 -10.42
CA GLU A 18 9.07 -32.46 -11.11
C GLU A 18 10.36 -33.15 -11.62
N THR A 19 10.68 -34.30 -11.04
CA THR A 19 11.98 -34.98 -11.19
C THR A 19 12.26 -35.46 -12.62
N ARG A 20 11.21 -35.80 -13.38
CA ARG A 20 11.33 -36.17 -14.81
C ARG A 20 11.95 -35.03 -15.63
N PHE A 21 11.53 -33.80 -15.38
CA PHE A 21 11.89 -32.61 -16.16
C PHE A 21 12.87 -31.67 -15.43
N ARG A 22 13.48 -32.09 -14.31
CA ARG A 22 14.32 -31.23 -13.48
C ARG A 22 15.54 -30.71 -14.26
N GLY A 23 15.66 -29.39 -14.37
CA GLY A 23 16.68 -28.69 -15.14
C GLY A 23 16.56 -28.82 -16.67
N ALA A 24 15.56 -29.55 -17.18
CA ALA A 24 15.45 -29.88 -18.60
C ALA A 24 14.92 -28.70 -19.44
N LYS A 25 15.55 -28.42 -20.57
CA LYS A 25 15.29 -27.24 -21.40
C LYS A 25 14.64 -27.59 -22.73
N LEU A 26 13.64 -26.81 -23.12
CA LEU A 26 12.79 -27.04 -24.29
C LEU A 26 13.54 -26.70 -25.58
N ARG A 27 13.69 -27.73 -26.43
CA ARG A 27 14.46 -27.76 -27.68
C ARG A 27 13.57 -27.62 -28.91
N GLU A 28 12.47 -28.37 -28.94
CA GLU A 28 11.55 -28.44 -30.08
C GLU A 28 10.10 -28.48 -29.61
N VAL A 29 9.24 -27.78 -30.34
CA VAL A 29 7.78 -27.77 -30.18
C VAL A 29 7.15 -28.06 -31.52
N VAL A 30 6.18 -28.97 -31.55
CA VAL A 30 5.47 -29.45 -32.74
C VAL A 30 3.97 -29.44 -32.47
N ARG A 31 3.16 -29.03 -33.45
CA ARG A 31 1.70 -28.90 -33.35
C ARG A 31 0.97 -29.59 -34.50
N ASP A 32 -0.23 -30.08 -34.20
CA ASP A 32 -1.18 -30.68 -35.14
C ASP A 32 -0.59 -31.83 -35.98
N ARG A 33 -0.33 -31.59 -37.27
CA ARG A 33 0.16 -32.59 -38.23
C ARG A 33 1.61 -32.39 -38.63
N GLU A 34 2.34 -31.51 -37.94
CA GLU A 34 3.80 -31.52 -38.02
C GLU A 34 4.36 -32.74 -37.27
N ASP A 35 5.50 -33.27 -37.73
CA ASP A 35 6.27 -34.30 -37.04
C ASP A 35 7.56 -33.72 -36.43
N LEU A 36 8.15 -34.46 -35.48
CA LEU A 36 9.42 -34.10 -34.85
C LEU A 36 10.55 -34.10 -35.89
N LYS A 37 11.26 -32.96 -36.00
CA LYS A 37 12.33 -32.73 -36.99
C LYS A 37 13.72 -32.94 -36.39
N THR A 38 13.87 -32.85 -35.06
CA THR A 38 15.19 -32.95 -34.39
C THR A 38 15.45 -34.30 -33.70
N VAL A 39 14.47 -35.22 -33.73
CA VAL A 39 14.52 -36.58 -33.16
C VAL A 39 13.64 -37.53 -33.98
N LEU A 40 13.97 -38.83 -34.01
CA LEU A 40 13.09 -39.86 -34.60
C LEU A 40 12.10 -40.37 -33.54
N CYS A 41 10.81 -40.34 -33.85
CA CYS A 41 9.77 -40.93 -33.01
C CYS A 41 9.42 -42.35 -33.48
N PHE A 42 9.72 -43.35 -32.66
CA PHE A 42 9.36 -44.76 -32.88
C PHE A 42 8.11 -45.20 -32.10
N PHE A 43 7.27 -44.24 -31.65
CA PHE A 43 6.00 -44.55 -31.01
C PHE A 43 4.90 -44.51 -32.07
N ASP A 44 4.47 -45.68 -32.55
CA ASP A 44 3.53 -45.80 -33.68
C ASP A 44 2.23 -45.01 -33.44
N GLY A 45 1.72 -45.00 -32.21
CA GLY A 45 0.54 -44.21 -31.82
C GLY A 45 0.65 -42.69 -32.05
N TRP A 46 1.86 -42.12 -32.14
CA TRP A 46 2.04 -40.71 -32.55
C TRP A 46 1.71 -40.50 -34.03
N HIS A 47 2.08 -41.46 -34.88
CA HIS A 47 1.86 -41.43 -36.32
C HIS A 47 0.44 -41.88 -36.70
N GLU A 48 -0.15 -42.77 -35.91
CA GLU A 48 -1.51 -43.28 -36.11
C GLU A 48 -2.62 -42.34 -35.60
N HIS A 49 -2.34 -41.44 -34.65
CA HIS A 49 -3.34 -40.50 -34.12
C HIS A 49 -3.79 -39.48 -35.17
N LYS A 50 -5.11 -39.38 -35.38
CA LYS A 50 -5.72 -38.57 -36.44
C LYS A 50 -6.20 -37.18 -35.98
N GLY A 51 -6.24 -36.96 -34.66
CA GLY A 51 -6.61 -35.67 -34.05
C GLY A 51 -5.42 -34.72 -33.86
N PRO A 52 -5.62 -33.56 -33.21
CA PRO A 52 -4.55 -32.63 -32.87
C PRO A 52 -3.44 -33.31 -32.04
N ARG A 53 -2.18 -32.98 -32.35
CA ARG A 53 -1.00 -33.45 -31.62
C ARG A 53 -0.22 -32.27 -31.03
N ALA A 54 0.41 -32.46 -29.87
CA ALA A 54 1.35 -31.51 -29.28
C ALA A 54 2.63 -32.25 -28.87
N GLY A 55 3.73 -31.99 -29.58
CA GLY A 55 5.03 -32.63 -29.36
C GLY A 55 6.01 -31.68 -28.70
N PHE A 56 6.68 -32.13 -27.64
CA PHE A 56 7.68 -31.35 -26.89
C PHE A 56 8.95 -32.18 -26.71
N VAL A 57 10.11 -31.66 -27.13
CA VAL A 57 11.42 -32.30 -26.89
C VAL A 57 12.22 -31.46 -25.91
N PHE A 58 12.76 -32.11 -24.88
CA PHE A 58 13.57 -31.49 -23.84
C PHE A 58 14.97 -32.10 -23.80
N ASP A 59 16.00 -31.25 -23.78
CA ASP A 59 17.38 -31.64 -23.47
C ASP A 59 17.63 -31.44 -21.97
N LYS A 60 17.98 -32.51 -21.26
CA LYS A 60 18.32 -32.53 -19.82
C LYS A 60 19.85 -32.48 -19.65
N PRO A 61 20.39 -31.69 -18.71
CA PRO A 61 21.84 -31.63 -18.49
C PRO A 61 22.38 -32.98 -18.00
N GLN A 62 23.58 -33.36 -18.46
CA GLN A 62 24.21 -34.65 -18.11
C GLN A 62 24.51 -34.80 -16.60
N GLN A 63 24.69 -33.68 -15.90
CA GLN A 63 24.64 -33.60 -14.44
C GLN A 63 23.79 -32.38 -14.05
N PRO A 64 22.75 -32.52 -13.21
CA PRO A 64 22.10 -31.39 -12.58
C PRO A 64 23.05 -30.76 -11.54
N PRO A 65 23.22 -29.42 -11.51
CA PRO A 65 23.88 -28.73 -10.40
C PRO A 65 23.21 -29.03 -9.05
N ASP A 66 24.01 -29.11 -7.98
CA ASP A 66 23.52 -29.36 -6.62
C ASP A 66 22.57 -28.25 -6.12
N ASP A 67 22.80 -27.01 -6.55
CA ASP A 67 21.98 -25.83 -6.26
C ASP A 67 21.28 -25.33 -7.55
N LEU A 68 20.33 -26.14 -8.04
CA LEU A 68 19.49 -25.77 -9.18
C LEU A 68 18.36 -24.82 -8.75
N GLU A 69 18.24 -23.67 -9.43
CA GLU A 69 17.03 -22.84 -9.39
C GLU A 69 15.75 -23.67 -9.64
N PRO A 70 14.58 -23.27 -9.12
CA PRO A 70 13.30 -23.87 -9.50
C PRO A 70 13.09 -23.84 -11.01
N ASP A 71 12.57 -24.91 -11.62
CA ASP A 71 12.18 -24.86 -13.02
C ASP A 71 10.91 -24.02 -13.16
N LEU A 72 10.87 -23.08 -14.10
CA LEU A 72 9.79 -22.12 -14.30
C LEU A 72 9.48 -21.96 -15.80
N PRO A 73 8.27 -21.52 -16.19
CA PRO A 73 7.96 -21.16 -17.57
C PRO A 73 8.97 -20.17 -18.18
N SER A 74 9.46 -19.22 -17.37
CA SER A 74 10.44 -18.21 -17.77
C SER A 74 11.87 -18.73 -17.95
N ASN A 75 12.23 -19.91 -17.41
CA ASN A 75 13.55 -20.52 -17.58
C ASN A 75 13.49 -21.87 -18.33
N ILE A 76 12.37 -22.19 -18.97
CA ILE A 76 12.18 -23.45 -19.72
C ILE A 76 13.02 -23.51 -21.00
N LEU A 77 13.33 -22.37 -21.63
CA LEU A 77 14.12 -22.30 -22.85
C LEU A 77 15.63 -22.19 -22.52
N PRO A 78 16.53 -22.79 -23.33
CA PRO A 78 17.94 -22.46 -23.26
C PRO A 78 18.18 -21.02 -23.78
N PRO A 79 19.18 -20.26 -23.29
CA PRO A 79 19.31 -18.82 -23.55
C PRO A 79 19.39 -18.39 -25.03
N ASN A 80 19.84 -19.28 -25.91
CA ASN A 80 19.98 -19.03 -27.36
C ASN A 80 18.92 -19.79 -28.18
N SER A 81 17.77 -20.14 -27.60
CA SER A 81 16.77 -20.96 -28.29
C SER A 81 16.09 -20.22 -29.46
N PRO A 82 16.01 -20.82 -30.66
CA PRO A 82 15.26 -20.27 -31.79
C PRO A 82 13.73 -20.29 -31.58
N LEU A 83 13.26 -20.71 -30.40
CA LEU A 83 11.87 -20.64 -29.95
C LEU A 83 11.54 -19.34 -29.19
N ILE A 84 12.54 -18.59 -28.70
CA ILE A 84 12.33 -17.35 -27.90
C ILE A 84 11.50 -16.31 -28.67
N SER A 85 11.73 -16.19 -29.99
CA SER A 85 11.00 -15.28 -30.87
C SER A 85 9.71 -15.87 -31.48
N LYS A 86 9.30 -17.08 -31.05
CA LYS A 86 8.19 -17.85 -31.66
C LYS A 86 7.08 -18.26 -30.70
N LEU A 87 7.30 -18.16 -29.39
CA LEU A 87 6.37 -18.59 -28.36
C LEU A 87 6.14 -17.43 -27.38
N SER A 88 4.87 -17.09 -27.14
CA SER A 88 4.49 -16.11 -26.12
C SER A 88 4.64 -16.66 -24.70
N ASP A 89 4.71 -15.78 -23.69
CA ASP A 89 4.76 -16.15 -22.27
C ASP A 89 3.63 -17.14 -21.88
N LYS A 90 2.42 -16.95 -22.42
CA LYS A 90 1.27 -17.85 -22.20
C LYS A 90 1.52 -19.24 -22.79
N GLU A 91 2.10 -19.32 -23.98
CA GLU A 91 2.41 -20.61 -24.61
C GLU A 91 3.54 -21.33 -23.89
N LEU A 92 4.57 -20.62 -23.43
CA LEU A 92 5.63 -21.19 -22.59
C LEU A 92 5.06 -21.71 -21.26
N GLU A 93 4.11 -21.01 -20.65
CA GLU A 93 3.37 -21.48 -19.49
C GLU A 93 2.55 -22.75 -19.81
N THR A 94 1.75 -22.75 -20.89
CA THR A 94 0.97 -23.93 -21.28
C THR A 94 1.89 -25.13 -21.50
N ILE A 95 2.98 -24.98 -22.27
CA ILE A 95 3.94 -26.05 -22.54
C ILE A 95 4.63 -26.53 -21.26
N PHE A 96 5.03 -25.61 -20.37
CA PHE A 96 5.70 -25.93 -19.10
C PHE A 96 4.86 -26.88 -18.24
N TYR A 97 3.60 -26.53 -18.02
CA TYR A 97 2.68 -27.30 -17.17
C TYR A 97 2.13 -28.54 -17.90
N GLN A 98 1.76 -28.42 -19.19
CA GLN A 98 1.20 -29.53 -19.97
C GLN A 98 2.18 -30.71 -20.08
N ALA A 99 3.46 -30.46 -20.38
CA ALA A 99 4.47 -31.52 -20.44
C ALA A 99 4.67 -32.26 -19.10
N ARG A 100 4.58 -31.53 -17.98
CA ARG A 100 4.72 -32.06 -16.61
C ARG A 100 3.46 -32.76 -16.10
N ALA A 101 2.30 -32.47 -16.70
CA ALA A 101 1.01 -33.01 -16.26
C ALA A 101 0.71 -34.46 -16.70
N HIS A 102 1.61 -35.14 -17.42
CA HIS A 102 1.46 -36.56 -17.73
C HIS A 102 1.40 -37.45 -16.47
N ASP A 103 0.43 -38.38 -16.44
CA ASP A 103 -0.05 -39.12 -15.26
C ASP A 103 -0.33 -38.19 -14.06
N GLY A 104 -0.77 -36.96 -14.34
CA GLY A 104 -0.87 -35.89 -13.35
C GLY A 104 -2.02 -36.09 -12.38
N CYS A 105 -3.14 -36.65 -12.84
CA CYS A 105 -4.37 -36.81 -12.06
C CYS A 105 -4.14 -37.57 -10.75
N PHE A 106 -3.75 -38.85 -10.81
CA PHE A 106 -3.46 -39.66 -9.62
C PHE A 106 -2.35 -39.05 -8.74
N ALA A 107 -1.35 -38.37 -9.34
CA ALA A 107 -0.32 -37.67 -8.56
C ALA A 107 -0.86 -36.43 -7.82
N CYS A 108 -1.84 -35.70 -8.38
CA CYS A 108 -2.49 -34.58 -7.72
C CYS A 108 -3.45 -35.04 -6.61
N ILE A 109 -4.14 -36.17 -6.81
CA ILE A 109 -4.94 -36.79 -5.75
C ILE A 109 -4.03 -37.20 -4.59
N GLY A 110 -2.97 -37.96 -4.84
CA GLY A 110 -1.99 -38.34 -3.81
C GLY A 110 -1.34 -37.13 -3.11
N LEU A 111 -1.01 -36.08 -3.86
CA LEU A 111 -0.42 -34.84 -3.32
C LEU A 111 -1.37 -34.10 -2.36
N LEU A 112 -2.65 -33.94 -2.69
CA LEU A 112 -3.61 -33.29 -1.80
C LEU A 112 -3.97 -34.18 -0.59
N GLN A 113 -3.97 -35.52 -0.75
CA GLN A 113 -3.99 -36.43 0.40
C GLN A 113 -2.82 -36.12 1.35
N TYR A 114 -1.57 -36.15 0.87
CA TYR A 114 -0.39 -35.92 1.70
C TYR A 114 -0.28 -34.50 2.27
N PHE A 115 -0.88 -33.50 1.64
CA PHE A 115 -0.96 -32.16 2.20
C PHE A 115 -1.87 -32.12 3.44
N PHE A 116 -3.02 -32.79 3.40
CA PHE A 116 -3.92 -32.88 4.55
C PHE A 116 -3.42 -33.85 5.63
N ASP A 117 -2.71 -34.94 5.26
CA ASP A 117 -2.05 -35.87 6.20
C ASP A 117 -0.99 -35.21 7.13
N LEU A 118 -0.60 -33.96 6.86
CA LEU A 118 0.45 -33.23 7.62
C LEU A 118 -0.10 -32.29 8.71
N PHE A 119 -1.43 -32.21 8.87
CA PHE A 119 -2.10 -31.49 9.96
C PHE A 119 -2.48 -32.47 11.08
N SER A 120 -2.73 -31.97 12.28
CA SER A 120 -3.02 -32.83 13.45
C SER A 120 -4.37 -33.54 13.28
N ASN A 121 -4.51 -34.77 13.78
CA ASN A 121 -5.77 -35.54 13.66
C ASN A 121 -6.97 -34.82 14.31
N ASP A 122 -6.72 -33.95 15.28
CA ASP A 122 -7.72 -33.17 16.01
C ASP A 122 -8.12 -31.86 15.29
N GLU A 123 -7.43 -31.48 14.19
CA GLU A 123 -7.71 -30.27 13.41
C GLU A 123 -8.82 -30.50 12.37
N VAL A 124 -10.02 -29.97 12.63
CA VAL A 124 -11.11 -29.96 11.62
C VAL A 124 -10.81 -28.94 10.52
N ILE A 125 -10.09 -29.36 9.48
CA ILE A 125 -9.76 -28.52 8.32
C ILE A 125 -11.06 -28.16 7.56
N SER A 126 -11.57 -26.95 7.74
CA SER A 126 -12.62 -26.37 6.89
C SER A 126 -12.02 -25.81 5.60
N LEU A 127 -12.48 -26.28 4.44
CA LEU A 127 -12.10 -25.78 3.12
C LEU A 127 -13.16 -24.78 2.63
N ARG A 128 -12.74 -23.56 2.32
CA ARG A 128 -13.52 -22.56 1.58
C ARG A 128 -13.35 -22.86 0.09
N ILE A 129 -14.46 -23.08 -0.60
CA ILE A 129 -14.50 -23.40 -2.02
C ILE A 129 -15.14 -22.20 -2.74
N ARG A 130 -14.49 -21.71 -3.80
CA ARG A 130 -14.95 -20.58 -4.61
C ARG A 130 -14.79 -20.92 -6.10
N THR A 131 -15.81 -20.67 -6.91
CA THR A 131 -15.82 -21.04 -8.34
C THR A 131 -15.95 -19.84 -9.31
N PRO A 132 -15.53 -19.95 -10.59
CA PRO A 132 -15.56 -18.87 -11.59
C PRO A 132 -16.97 -18.41 -12.05
N ASP A 133 -18.00 -19.14 -11.68
CA ASP A 133 -19.43 -18.83 -11.85
C ASP A 133 -20.04 -18.16 -10.61
N GLY A 134 -19.33 -18.14 -9.47
CA GLY A 134 -19.67 -17.35 -8.29
C GLY A 134 -20.27 -18.13 -7.12
N GLU A 135 -20.24 -19.47 -7.14
CA GLU A 135 -20.56 -20.25 -5.94
C GLU A 135 -19.46 -20.08 -4.88
N GLU A 136 -19.86 -19.93 -3.62
CA GLU A 136 -18.97 -20.01 -2.46
C GLU A 136 -19.64 -20.83 -1.35
N TYR A 137 -18.93 -21.83 -0.82
CA TYR A 137 -19.37 -22.62 0.33
C TYR A 137 -18.18 -23.20 1.10
N HIS A 138 -18.47 -23.78 2.26
CA HIS A 138 -17.49 -24.48 3.08
C HIS A 138 -17.73 -25.99 3.08
N CYS A 139 -16.66 -26.77 2.94
CA CYS A 139 -16.66 -28.23 3.00
C CYS A 139 -15.55 -28.68 3.97
N PRO A 140 -15.82 -29.51 4.99
CA PRO A 140 -14.78 -30.14 5.77
C PRO A 140 -13.87 -30.99 4.86
N ALA A 141 -12.55 -30.93 5.05
CA ALA A 141 -11.61 -31.68 4.22
C ALA A 141 -11.81 -33.21 4.35
N SER A 142 -12.41 -33.69 5.44
CA SER A 142 -12.81 -35.10 5.62
C SER A 142 -13.95 -35.55 4.72
N GLN A 143 -14.77 -34.64 4.18
CA GLN A 143 -15.88 -34.94 3.27
C GLN A 143 -15.47 -34.95 1.79
N ARG A 144 -14.20 -34.66 1.48
CA ARG A 144 -13.65 -34.73 0.12
C ARG A 144 -13.78 -36.15 -0.44
N ARG A 145 -14.25 -36.28 -1.68
CA ARG A 145 -14.35 -37.55 -2.41
C ARG A 145 -13.52 -37.48 -3.69
N ILE A 146 -13.11 -38.62 -4.22
CA ILE A 146 -12.35 -38.74 -5.47
C ILE A 146 -13.29 -39.35 -6.50
N LEU A 147 -13.49 -38.67 -7.62
CA LEU A 147 -14.13 -39.24 -8.80
C LEU A 147 -13.05 -39.78 -9.71
N GLU A 148 -12.96 -41.11 -9.83
CA GLU A 148 -12.17 -41.79 -10.85
C GLU A 148 -13.11 -42.17 -12.00
N VAL A 149 -12.83 -41.67 -13.21
CA VAL A 149 -13.70 -41.88 -14.37
C VAL A 149 -12.88 -41.91 -15.67
N PRO A 150 -13.22 -42.77 -16.65
CA PRO A 150 -12.59 -42.71 -17.97
C PRO A 150 -13.11 -41.52 -18.80
N ILE A 151 -12.19 -40.83 -19.49
CA ILE A 151 -12.50 -39.91 -20.59
C ILE A 151 -12.56 -40.73 -21.87
N ILE A 152 -13.69 -40.66 -22.58
CA ILE A 152 -13.91 -41.37 -23.84
C ILE A 152 -13.23 -40.58 -24.97
N LEU A 153 -12.48 -41.28 -25.83
CA LEU A 153 -11.86 -40.76 -27.06
C LEU A 153 -11.27 -39.33 -26.93
N PRO A 154 -10.19 -39.14 -26.13
CA PRO A 154 -9.49 -37.85 -26.01
C PRO A 154 -9.06 -37.31 -27.38
N LYS A 155 -9.52 -36.10 -27.74
CA LYS A 155 -9.31 -35.52 -29.07
C LYS A 155 -7.84 -35.17 -29.33
N GLN A 156 -7.18 -34.58 -28.34
CA GLN A 156 -5.77 -34.20 -28.41
C GLN A 156 -4.87 -35.34 -27.92
N MET A 157 -3.74 -35.54 -28.61
CA MET A 157 -2.59 -36.28 -28.09
C MET A 157 -1.47 -35.30 -27.73
N THR A 158 -0.81 -35.52 -26.60
CA THR A 158 0.42 -34.81 -26.18
C THR A 158 1.55 -35.81 -26.06
N LEU A 159 2.76 -35.47 -26.50
CA LEU A 159 3.97 -36.28 -26.36
C LEU A 159 5.12 -35.40 -25.84
N ALA A 160 5.66 -35.72 -24.66
CA ALA A 160 6.86 -35.09 -24.12
C ALA A 160 8.02 -36.09 -24.10
N MET A 161 9.15 -35.76 -24.74
CA MET A 161 10.36 -36.58 -24.81
C MET A 161 11.51 -35.92 -24.04
N VAL A 162 12.25 -36.69 -23.25
CA VAL A 162 13.39 -36.20 -22.44
C VAL A 162 14.67 -36.90 -22.87
N LEU A 163 15.63 -36.12 -23.37
CA LEU A 163 16.97 -36.56 -23.78
C LEU A 163 17.99 -36.21 -22.68
N PRO A 164 19.07 -36.99 -22.49
CA PRO A 164 19.43 -38.23 -23.18
C PRO A 164 18.76 -39.48 -22.59
N GLU A 165 17.85 -39.32 -21.61
CA GLU A 165 17.18 -40.43 -20.91
C GLU A 165 16.37 -41.34 -21.85
N ASN A 166 15.99 -40.84 -23.03
CA ASN A 166 15.25 -41.55 -24.09
C ASN A 166 13.88 -42.08 -23.61
N VAL A 167 13.31 -41.43 -22.60
CA VAL A 167 11.95 -41.67 -22.11
C VAL A 167 11.00 -40.70 -22.80
N SER A 168 9.81 -41.18 -23.14
CA SER A 168 8.71 -40.35 -23.63
C SER A 168 7.43 -40.59 -22.83
N TYR A 169 6.59 -39.56 -22.79
CA TYR A 169 5.38 -39.48 -21.98
C TYR A 169 4.23 -39.02 -22.90
N SER A 170 3.24 -39.89 -23.14
CA SER A 170 2.13 -39.69 -24.08
C SER A 170 0.74 -39.60 -23.40
N THR A 171 0.12 -38.41 -23.40
CA THR A 171 -1.25 -38.21 -22.88
C THR A 171 -2.26 -38.13 -24.03
N GLY A 172 -3.28 -38.98 -24.04
CA GLY A 172 -4.32 -39.05 -25.08
C GLY A 172 -4.04 -40.11 -26.14
N GLY A 173 -4.72 -40.04 -27.29
CA GLY A 173 -4.49 -40.92 -28.45
C GLY A 173 -5.12 -42.33 -28.41
N GLY A 174 -5.61 -42.79 -27.27
CA GLY A 174 -6.35 -44.06 -27.14
C GLY A 174 -7.88 -43.89 -27.19
N GLU A 175 -8.63 -45.00 -27.25
CA GLU A 175 -10.10 -44.98 -27.22
C GLU A 175 -10.67 -44.56 -25.85
N SER A 176 -9.91 -44.74 -24.77
CA SER A 176 -10.29 -44.35 -23.41
C SER A 176 -9.06 -44.01 -22.57
N MET A 177 -9.21 -43.06 -21.64
CA MET A 177 -8.15 -42.62 -20.71
C MET A 177 -8.71 -42.50 -19.29
N ARG A 178 -8.15 -43.25 -18.33
CA ARG A 178 -8.50 -43.09 -16.90
C ARG A 178 -8.08 -41.71 -16.39
N HIS A 179 -9.02 -40.97 -15.81
CA HIS A 179 -8.79 -39.68 -15.16
C HIS A 179 -9.28 -39.73 -13.70
N ALA A 180 -8.79 -38.81 -12.87
CA ALA A 180 -9.12 -38.77 -11.44
C ALA A 180 -9.12 -37.33 -10.93
N VAL A 181 -10.22 -36.90 -10.30
CA VAL A 181 -10.45 -35.52 -9.84
C VAL A 181 -11.01 -35.50 -8.43
N TRP A 182 -10.76 -34.41 -7.70
CA TRP A 182 -11.40 -34.20 -6.39
C TRP A 182 -12.80 -33.64 -6.58
N VAL A 183 -13.76 -34.14 -5.80
CA VAL A 183 -15.16 -33.73 -5.86
C VAL A 183 -15.68 -33.38 -4.46
N PHE A 184 -16.46 -32.30 -4.40
CA PHE A 184 -16.92 -31.66 -3.16
C PHE A 184 -18.44 -31.47 -3.17
N SER A 185 -19.00 -31.32 -1.98
CA SER A 185 -20.40 -31.05 -1.70
C SER A 185 -20.50 -30.20 -0.44
N ASP A 186 -21.61 -29.51 -0.25
CA ASP A 186 -21.97 -28.78 0.97
C ASP A 186 -22.66 -29.66 2.02
N GLU A 187 -23.21 -30.81 1.62
CA GLU A 187 -23.83 -31.78 2.51
C GLU A 187 -23.03 -33.09 2.61
N MET A 188 -23.02 -33.70 3.80
CA MET A 188 -22.37 -35.00 4.00
C MET A 188 -23.12 -36.09 3.22
N ASN A 189 -22.42 -36.68 2.24
CA ASN A 189 -22.98 -37.58 1.20
C ASN A 189 -23.90 -36.91 0.16
N GLY A 190 -23.99 -35.58 0.13
CA GLY A 190 -24.75 -34.83 -0.88
C GLY A 190 -24.23 -35.03 -2.31
N ASN A 191 -24.98 -34.49 -3.29
CA ASN A 191 -24.60 -34.50 -4.70
C ASN A 191 -23.28 -33.73 -4.93
N ILE A 192 -22.54 -34.10 -5.98
CA ILE A 192 -21.31 -33.39 -6.34
C ILE A 192 -21.67 -31.99 -6.86
N LYS A 193 -21.20 -30.95 -6.17
CA LYS A 193 -21.31 -29.56 -6.62
C LYS A 193 -20.10 -29.12 -7.44
N THR A 194 -18.90 -29.28 -6.88
CA THR A 194 -17.67 -28.71 -7.45
C THR A 194 -16.62 -29.78 -7.71
N VAL A 195 -15.90 -29.62 -8.82
CA VAL A 195 -14.74 -30.44 -9.19
C VAL A 195 -13.47 -29.61 -9.07
N LEU A 196 -12.43 -30.18 -8.48
CA LEU A 196 -11.05 -29.71 -8.58
C LEU A 196 -10.23 -30.71 -9.41
N ASP A 197 -9.89 -30.31 -10.63
CA ASP A 197 -9.02 -31.03 -11.56
C ASP A 197 -7.69 -30.29 -11.68
N MET A 198 -6.78 -30.61 -10.76
CA MET A 198 -5.41 -30.10 -10.73
C MET A 198 -4.53 -30.56 -11.92
N ALA A 199 -5.00 -31.50 -12.75
CA ALA A 199 -4.26 -32.05 -13.87
C ALA A 199 -4.80 -31.60 -15.24
N SER A 200 -5.91 -30.84 -15.29
CA SER A 200 -6.62 -30.46 -16.52
C SER A 200 -5.73 -29.84 -17.60
N ILE A 201 -4.68 -29.10 -17.22
CA ILE A 201 -3.68 -28.49 -18.10
C ILE A 201 -2.90 -29.50 -18.98
N GLN A 202 -2.99 -30.81 -18.70
CA GLN A 202 -2.52 -31.86 -19.62
C GLN A 202 -3.21 -31.81 -21.00
N PHE A 203 -4.40 -31.21 -21.07
CA PHE A 203 -5.17 -30.95 -22.29
C PHE A 203 -4.92 -29.54 -22.87
N GLY A 204 -3.78 -28.93 -22.55
CA GLY A 204 -3.36 -27.63 -23.08
C GLY A 204 -4.32 -26.50 -22.70
N ASP A 205 -4.58 -25.60 -23.65
CA ASP A 205 -5.42 -24.41 -23.42
C ASP A 205 -6.90 -24.74 -23.18
N GLU A 206 -7.44 -25.82 -23.76
CA GLU A 206 -8.80 -26.32 -23.44
C GLU A 206 -8.90 -26.84 -21.99
N GLY A 207 -7.76 -27.33 -21.47
CA GLY A 207 -7.56 -27.71 -20.09
C GLY A 207 -7.52 -26.54 -19.09
N ARG A 208 -7.43 -25.28 -19.53
CA ARG A 208 -7.35 -24.13 -18.62
C ARG A 208 -8.71 -23.79 -18.01
N GLY A 209 -8.79 -23.89 -16.68
CA GLY A 209 -9.93 -23.38 -15.91
C GLY A 209 -10.03 -21.86 -15.91
N LEU A 210 -10.90 -21.29 -15.06
CA LEU A 210 -11.08 -19.83 -14.92
C LEU A 210 -11.30 -19.13 -16.29
N LYS A 211 -12.13 -19.73 -17.15
CA LYS A 211 -12.43 -19.26 -18.52
C LYS A 211 -11.16 -19.05 -19.37
N GLY A 212 -10.24 -20.03 -19.36
CA GLY A 212 -9.01 -20.04 -20.16
C GLY A 212 -7.80 -19.35 -19.51
N LYS A 213 -7.88 -19.01 -18.22
CA LYS A 213 -6.84 -18.28 -17.47
C LYS A 213 -6.16 -19.10 -16.37
N GLY A 214 -6.79 -20.16 -15.88
CA GLY A 214 -6.28 -20.97 -14.76
C GLY A 214 -5.32 -22.08 -15.19
N LEU A 215 -4.44 -22.49 -14.28
CA LEU A 215 -3.51 -23.63 -14.45
C LEU A 215 -4.15 -24.99 -14.12
N PHE A 216 -5.38 -24.96 -13.62
CA PHE A 216 -6.22 -26.12 -13.26
C PHE A 216 -7.68 -25.71 -13.38
N ALA A 217 -8.61 -26.67 -13.37
CA ALA A 217 -10.03 -26.40 -13.25
C ALA A 217 -10.48 -26.53 -11.79
N LEU A 218 -11.14 -25.49 -11.27
CA LEU A 218 -11.96 -25.51 -10.07
C LEU A 218 -13.29 -24.89 -10.49
N GLU A 219 -14.32 -25.70 -10.71
CA GLU A 219 -15.59 -25.28 -11.31
C GLU A 219 -16.73 -26.24 -10.97
N SER A 220 -17.97 -25.83 -11.24
CA SER A 220 -19.16 -26.65 -11.02
C SER A 220 -19.11 -27.96 -11.84
N PHE A 221 -19.74 -29.03 -11.33
CA PHE A 221 -19.69 -30.37 -11.92
C PHE A 221 -20.16 -30.40 -13.38
N GLU A 222 -21.21 -29.63 -13.68
CA GLU A 222 -21.73 -29.49 -15.06
C GLU A 222 -20.73 -28.77 -15.97
N ALA A 223 -20.07 -27.70 -15.50
CA ALA A 223 -19.04 -27.00 -16.27
C ALA A 223 -17.83 -27.89 -16.56
N TRP A 224 -17.35 -28.64 -15.58
CA TRP A 224 -16.25 -29.60 -15.76
C TRP A 224 -16.65 -30.75 -16.69
N ARG A 225 -17.85 -31.32 -16.53
CA ARG A 225 -18.40 -32.37 -17.40
C ARG A 225 -18.52 -31.88 -18.85
N SER A 226 -18.97 -30.64 -19.06
CA SER A 226 -19.01 -29.98 -20.37
C SER A 226 -17.60 -29.81 -20.96
N ARG A 227 -16.61 -29.40 -20.15
CA ARG A 227 -15.20 -29.35 -20.56
C ARG A 227 -14.66 -30.72 -20.99
N MET A 228 -15.03 -31.81 -20.32
CA MET A 228 -14.64 -33.16 -20.75
C MET A 228 -15.22 -33.53 -22.13
N GLY A 229 -16.37 -32.98 -22.52
CA GLY A 229 -16.92 -33.04 -23.88
C GLY A 229 -16.16 -32.17 -24.92
N VAL A 230 -15.37 -31.19 -24.48
CA VAL A 230 -14.42 -30.45 -25.33
C VAL A 230 -13.11 -31.23 -25.47
N VAL A 231 -12.60 -31.79 -24.37
CA VAL A 231 -11.34 -32.57 -24.31
C VAL A 231 -11.43 -33.92 -25.03
N GLY A 232 -12.49 -34.69 -24.80
CA GLY A 232 -12.76 -36.00 -25.42
C GLY A 232 -14.15 -36.03 -26.07
N GLN A 233 -14.81 -37.18 -26.11
CA GLN A 233 -16.25 -37.27 -26.40
C GLN A 233 -17.13 -37.15 -25.14
N GLY A 234 -16.52 -37.07 -23.96
CA GLY A 234 -17.18 -37.00 -22.66
C GLY A 234 -16.49 -37.90 -21.65
N ILE A 235 -17.23 -38.27 -20.59
CA ILE A 235 -16.82 -39.24 -19.58
C ILE A 235 -17.69 -40.48 -19.65
N ASP A 236 -17.13 -41.62 -19.26
CA ASP A 236 -17.81 -42.91 -19.15
C ASP A 236 -18.41 -43.03 -17.74
N ASP A 237 -19.68 -42.65 -17.60
CA ASP A 237 -20.42 -42.71 -16.33
C ASP A 237 -20.62 -44.16 -15.82
N ASP A 238 -20.75 -45.14 -16.72
CA ASP A 238 -20.94 -46.55 -16.35
C ASP A 238 -19.67 -47.15 -15.70
N GLN A 239 -18.50 -46.59 -16.02
CA GLN A 239 -17.22 -46.90 -15.37
C GLN A 239 -16.77 -45.87 -14.32
N ALA A 240 -17.61 -44.88 -13.99
CA ALA A 240 -17.31 -43.91 -12.93
C ALA A 240 -17.36 -44.55 -11.55
N LYS A 241 -16.37 -44.26 -10.70
CA LYS A 241 -16.36 -44.72 -9.30
C LYS A 241 -15.93 -43.64 -8.33
N ILE A 242 -16.58 -43.63 -7.17
CA ILE A 242 -16.26 -42.75 -6.05
C ILE A 242 -15.34 -43.49 -5.08
N SER A 243 -14.15 -42.92 -4.86
CA SER A 243 -13.16 -43.40 -3.90
C SER A 243 -12.95 -42.36 -2.79
N TRP A 244 -12.74 -42.80 -1.56
CA TRP A 244 -12.33 -41.91 -0.46
C TRP A 244 -10.80 -41.73 -0.39
N TRP A 245 -10.05 -42.67 -0.97
CA TRP A 245 -8.59 -42.73 -0.89
C TRP A 245 -8.03 -43.55 -2.06
N ILE A 246 -6.95 -43.11 -2.71
CA ILE A 246 -6.17 -43.94 -3.64
C ILE A 246 -4.89 -44.48 -2.99
N ARG A 247 -4.47 -45.67 -3.44
CA ARG A 247 -3.25 -46.33 -2.96
C ARG A 247 -1.98 -45.69 -3.57
N SER A 248 -0.85 -46.00 -2.93
CA SER A 248 0.48 -45.47 -3.21
C SER A 248 0.90 -45.47 -4.68
N THR A 249 1.50 -44.37 -5.13
CA THR A 249 2.14 -44.25 -6.44
C THR A 249 3.66 -44.50 -6.34
N PRO A 250 4.34 -44.81 -7.46
CA PRO A 250 5.82 -44.84 -7.49
C PRO A 250 6.50 -43.48 -7.21
N ARG A 251 5.73 -42.39 -7.08
CA ARG A 251 6.22 -41.02 -6.85
C ARG A 251 6.02 -40.52 -5.42
N ASP A 252 5.45 -41.32 -4.52
CA ASP A 252 5.00 -40.89 -3.18
C ASP A 252 6.08 -40.23 -2.34
N ALA A 253 7.32 -40.72 -2.38
CA ALA A 253 8.43 -40.13 -1.62
C ALA A 253 8.68 -38.66 -2.01
N TRP A 254 8.57 -38.34 -3.30
CA TRP A 254 8.66 -36.98 -3.81
C TRP A 254 7.38 -36.18 -3.55
N LEU A 255 6.19 -36.76 -3.77
CA LEU A 255 4.91 -36.07 -3.55
C LEU A 255 4.70 -35.69 -2.06
N ARG A 256 5.14 -36.53 -1.11
CA ARG A 256 5.14 -36.19 0.32
C ARG A 256 6.09 -35.04 0.64
N GLU A 257 7.19 -34.91 -0.08
CA GLU A 257 8.14 -33.81 0.10
C GLU A 257 7.62 -32.49 -0.51
N VAL A 258 6.98 -32.55 -1.68
CA VAL A 258 6.20 -31.45 -2.27
C VAL A 258 5.11 -30.98 -1.30
N ALA A 259 4.39 -31.90 -0.65
CA ALA A 259 3.39 -31.59 0.37
C ALA A 259 3.98 -30.89 1.61
N ARG A 260 5.16 -31.32 2.10
CA ARG A 260 5.86 -30.64 3.22
C ARG A 260 6.25 -29.21 2.88
N ARG A 261 6.84 -28.98 1.70
CA ARG A 261 7.21 -27.62 1.26
C ARG A 261 5.97 -26.73 1.08
N ALA A 262 4.90 -27.27 0.54
CA ALA A 262 3.61 -26.58 0.47
C ALA A 262 3.09 -26.22 1.87
N LYS A 263 3.06 -27.16 2.84
CA LYS A 263 2.60 -26.85 4.21
C LYS A 263 3.48 -25.82 4.90
N TRP A 264 4.79 -25.94 4.79
CA TRP A 264 5.76 -24.99 5.33
C TRP A 264 5.52 -23.56 4.80
N ARG A 265 5.26 -23.39 3.49
CA ARG A 265 4.86 -22.09 2.91
C ARG A 265 3.46 -21.65 3.36
N TRP A 266 2.51 -22.58 3.47
CA TRP A 266 1.12 -22.28 3.83
C TRP A 266 0.97 -21.79 5.28
N GLU A 267 1.70 -22.40 6.22
CA GLU A 267 1.77 -21.98 7.62
C GLU A 267 2.40 -20.59 7.75
N ARG A 268 3.39 -20.30 6.91
CA ARG A 268 4.15 -19.05 6.91
C ARG A 268 3.49 -17.91 6.14
N ARG A 269 2.42 -18.15 5.38
CA ARG A 269 1.83 -17.22 4.40
C ARG A 269 1.63 -15.77 4.88
N ASP A 270 1.38 -15.59 6.19
CA ASP A 270 1.07 -14.31 6.84
C ASP A 270 2.34 -13.56 7.31
N THR A 271 3.52 -14.20 7.33
CA THR A 271 4.81 -13.67 7.81
C THR A 271 5.94 -13.79 6.77
N GLU A 272 5.98 -14.88 6.02
CA GLU A 272 6.79 -15.04 4.79
C GLU A 272 5.82 -15.19 3.60
N PRO A 273 5.92 -14.37 2.53
CA PRO A 273 4.92 -14.36 1.48
C PRO A 273 4.75 -15.73 0.80
N CYS A 274 3.55 -16.32 0.94
CA CYS A 274 3.23 -17.55 0.22
C CYS A 274 3.34 -17.29 -1.28
N THR A 275 4.22 -18.04 -1.96
CA THR A 275 4.75 -17.72 -3.30
C THR A 275 3.77 -18.04 -4.44
N MET A 276 2.47 -17.80 -4.20
CA MET A 276 1.35 -18.20 -5.05
C MET A 276 0.39 -17.05 -5.37
N ALA A 277 0.24 -16.09 -4.45
CA ALA A 277 -0.30 -14.77 -4.75
C ALA A 277 0.82 -13.71 -4.94
N ARG A 278 2.08 -14.06 -4.65
CA ARG A 278 3.25 -13.42 -5.26
C ARG A 278 3.77 -14.28 -6.42
N GLY A 279 4.19 -13.72 -7.55
CA GLY A 279 4.06 -12.31 -7.92
C GLY A 279 5.07 -11.82 -8.95
N ILE A 280 4.55 -11.13 -9.97
CA ILE A 280 5.26 -9.95 -10.46
C ILE A 280 5.10 -8.91 -9.34
N SER A 281 6.07 -8.88 -8.41
CA SER A 281 6.26 -7.77 -7.44
C SER A 281 6.13 -6.45 -8.19
N MET A 282 5.48 -5.45 -7.59
CA MET A 282 5.17 -4.20 -8.28
C MET A 282 6.42 -3.31 -8.40
N LEU A 283 7.40 -3.58 -7.54
CA LEU A 283 8.76 -3.08 -7.66
C LEU A 283 9.66 -4.15 -8.32
N SER A 284 10.77 -3.73 -8.91
CA SER A 284 11.80 -4.67 -9.39
C SER A 284 12.56 -5.33 -8.22
N SER A 285 12.49 -4.73 -7.03
CA SER A 285 13.10 -5.17 -5.77
C SER A 285 12.41 -4.46 -4.60
N THR A 286 12.27 -5.13 -3.45
CA THR A 286 11.83 -4.49 -2.19
C THR A 286 12.93 -3.61 -1.58
N LYS A 287 14.21 -3.91 -1.86
CA LYS A 287 15.33 -3.01 -1.57
C LYS A 287 15.34 -1.87 -2.60
N PRO A 288 15.62 -0.62 -2.20
CA PRO A 288 15.76 0.51 -3.12
C PRO A 288 16.90 0.30 -4.13
N SER A 289 16.79 0.92 -5.30
CA SER A 289 17.84 0.99 -6.31
C SER A 289 18.91 2.03 -5.97
N ALA A 290 18.53 3.10 -5.27
CA ALA A 290 19.45 4.11 -4.74
C ALA A 290 18.97 4.64 -3.39
N VAL A 291 19.90 4.99 -2.49
CA VAL A 291 19.62 5.74 -1.26
C VAL A 291 20.71 6.80 -1.13
N VAL A 292 20.32 8.06 -1.02
CA VAL A 292 21.25 9.18 -0.81
C VAL A 292 20.93 9.89 0.50
N PRO A 293 21.94 10.32 1.28
CA PRO A 293 21.72 11.23 2.40
C PRO A 293 21.07 12.53 1.91
N ALA A 294 20.02 12.95 2.61
CA ALA A 294 19.26 14.16 2.31
C ALA A 294 18.81 14.82 3.62
N GLN A 295 18.30 16.05 3.53
CA GLN A 295 17.82 16.81 4.69
C GLN A 295 16.45 17.40 4.36
N THR A 296 15.46 16.51 4.15
CA THR A 296 14.09 16.94 3.85
C THR A 296 13.45 17.49 5.11
N TYR A 297 13.19 18.80 5.16
CA TYR A 297 12.67 19.42 6.37
C TYR A 297 11.15 19.38 6.43
N ILE A 298 10.62 18.75 7.48
CA ILE A 298 9.19 18.66 7.75
C ILE A 298 8.83 19.80 8.72
N GLY A 299 8.22 20.87 8.18
CA GLY A 299 7.84 22.05 8.98
C GLY A 299 6.51 21.91 9.76
N HIS A 300 5.51 21.25 9.18
CA HIS A 300 4.20 21.04 9.82
C HIS A 300 4.09 19.70 10.53
N VAL A 301 3.17 19.56 11.49
CA VAL A 301 2.92 18.27 12.16
C VAL A 301 2.10 17.27 11.33
N GLN A 302 1.26 17.73 10.40
CA GLN A 302 0.39 16.85 9.57
C GLN A 302 0.62 16.91 8.05
N LEU A 303 1.11 18.04 7.51
CA LEU A 303 1.16 18.27 6.05
C LEU A 303 2.44 17.67 5.46
N ARG A 304 2.32 16.93 4.35
CA ARG A 304 3.41 16.15 3.72
C ARG A 304 3.24 16.05 2.20
N ASP A 305 3.79 16.99 1.44
CA ASP A 305 4.19 16.71 0.06
C ASP A 305 5.42 17.54 -0.35
N LEU A 306 6.59 17.09 0.11
CA LEU A 306 7.82 17.88 0.16
C LEU A 306 8.91 17.43 -0.84
N ILE A 307 8.59 16.54 -1.79
CA ILE A 307 9.50 16.05 -2.85
C ILE A 307 8.79 15.91 -4.20
N ILE A 308 9.51 16.26 -5.27
CA ILE A 308 9.10 16.16 -6.67
C ILE A 308 10.26 15.64 -7.53
N CYS A 309 9.96 14.99 -8.66
CA CYS A 309 10.94 14.63 -9.69
C CYS A 309 10.51 15.28 -11.02
N PRO A 310 10.87 16.55 -11.26
CA PRO A 310 10.20 17.37 -12.27
C PRO A 310 10.68 17.17 -13.72
N ARG A 311 11.80 16.46 -13.94
CA ARG A 311 12.49 16.44 -15.25
C ARG A 311 12.82 15.05 -15.76
N GLU A 312 13.62 14.31 -15.00
CA GLU A 312 14.21 13.04 -15.41
C GLU A 312 14.54 12.17 -14.19
N ARG A 313 14.60 10.85 -14.42
CA ARG A 313 14.89 9.86 -13.38
C ARG A 313 16.15 10.24 -12.58
N GLY A 314 16.02 10.22 -11.25
CA GLY A 314 17.10 10.41 -10.30
C GLY A 314 17.44 11.88 -10.03
N VAL A 315 16.84 12.84 -10.73
CA VAL A 315 16.95 14.27 -10.41
C VAL A 315 15.69 14.70 -9.67
N VAL A 316 15.83 14.85 -8.35
CA VAL A 316 14.73 15.17 -7.42
C VAL A 316 14.93 16.55 -6.80
N ASN A 317 13.83 17.26 -6.57
CA ASN A 317 13.83 18.50 -5.81
C ASN A 317 13.00 18.31 -4.55
N TYR A 318 13.53 18.76 -3.41
CA TYR A 318 12.87 18.65 -2.11
C TYR A 318 13.08 19.90 -1.25
N VAL A 319 12.25 20.03 -0.21
CA VAL A 319 12.29 21.16 0.73
C VAL A 319 13.36 20.94 1.79
N ASN A 320 14.27 21.89 1.97
CA ASN A 320 15.21 21.93 3.10
C ASN A 320 15.11 23.30 3.82
N GLN A 321 14.37 23.32 4.93
CA GLN A 321 14.04 24.51 5.71
C GLN A 321 13.49 25.63 4.82
N HIS A 322 14.27 26.68 4.64
CA HIS A 322 13.95 27.88 3.87
C HIS A 322 14.53 27.81 2.45
N SER A 323 14.48 26.63 1.81
CA SER A 323 15.03 26.44 0.47
C SER A 323 14.42 25.25 -0.28
N ILE A 324 14.47 25.32 -1.62
CA ILE A 324 14.24 24.20 -2.53
C ILE A 324 15.61 23.73 -3.02
N VAL A 325 15.91 22.46 -2.79
CA VAL A 325 17.19 21.82 -3.09
C VAL A 325 17.01 20.78 -4.18
N GLU A 326 17.91 20.75 -5.18
CA GLU A 326 18.01 19.69 -6.17
C GLU A 326 19.15 18.72 -5.83
N GLN A 327 18.91 17.42 -5.99
CA GLN A 327 19.90 16.37 -5.80
C GLN A 327 19.80 15.34 -6.94
N ASN A 328 20.96 14.91 -7.46
CA ASN A 328 21.04 13.91 -8.53
C ASN A 328 21.54 12.57 -7.96
N LEU A 329 20.60 11.64 -7.75
CA LEU A 329 20.84 10.30 -7.22
C LEU A 329 21.74 9.44 -8.14
N ASN A 330 21.81 9.77 -9.44
CA ASN A 330 22.67 9.07 -10.40
C ASN A 330 24.16 9.48 -10.25
N SER A 331 24.46 10.58 -9.54
CA SER A 331 25.82 11.08 -9.35
C SER A 331 26.16 11.18 -7.87
N THR A 332 26.81 10.14 -7.35
CA THR A 332 27.28 10.04 -5.95
C THR A 332 28.35 11.07 -5.56
N SER A 333 28.91 11.79 -6.54
CA SER A 333 29.82 12.94 -6.34
C SER A 333 29.10 14.30 -6.40
N SER A 334 27.82 14.34 -6.79
CA SER A 334 27.03 15.56 -6.78
C SER A 334 26.54 15.86 -5.35
N ASN A 335 27.03 16.96 -4.78
CA ASN A 335 26.42 17.51 -3.58
C ASN A 335 25.04 18.07 -3.94
N PRO A 336 24.02 17.92 -3.09
CA PRO A 336 22.75 18.63 -3.26
C PRO A 336 23.00 20.14 -3.30
N TYR A 337 22.29 20.87 -4.18
CA TYR A 337 22.46 22.31 -4.35
C TYR A 337 21.12 23.05 -4.29
N THR A 338 21.14 24.27 -3.74
CA THR A 338 19.96 25.12 -3.66
C THR A 338 19.57 25.65 -5.04
N LEU A 339 18.35 25.33 -5.49
CA LEU A 339 17.71 25.96 -6.66
C LEU A 339 17.14 27.33 -6.31
N VAL A 340 16.57 27.45 -5.11
CA VAL A 340 15.84 28.63 -4.64
C VAL A 340 16.01 28.75 -3.12
N ASP A 341 16.53 29.89 -2.66
CA ASP A 341 16.39 30.34 -1.27
C ASP A 341 15.01 31.00 -1.09
N LEU A 342 14.31 30.67 0.01
CA LEU A 342 12.96 31.16 0.33
C LEU A 342 12.97 32.01 1.60
N ASN A 343 12.00 32.91 1.77
CA ASN A 343 11.81 33.66 3.02
C ASN A 343 10.95 32.93 4.07
N PHE A 344 10.40 31.76 3.73
CA PHE A 344 9.53 30.94 4.59
C PHE A 344 9.87 29.45 4.47
N THR A 345 9.31 28.62 5.37
CA THR A 345 9.39 27.15 5.28
C THR A 345 8.13 26.58 4.59
N PRO A 346 8.24 25.86 3.46
CA PRO A 346 7.09 25.22 2.81
C PRO A 346 6.50 24.02 3.56
N ASN A 347 5.19 23.84 3.42
CA ASN A 347 4.43 22.64 3.79
C ASN A 347 4.21 21.68 2.60
N THR A 348 4.36 22.20 1.38
CA THR A 348 3.93 21.56 0.12
C THR A 348 4.75 22.12 -1.05
N LEU A 349 5.12 21.25 -1.99
CA LEU A 349 5.95 21.54 -3.17
C LEU A 349 5.33 20.90 -4.42
N SER A 350 5.19 21.66 -5.50
CA SER A 350 4.63 21.22 -6.78
C SER A 350 5.46 21.71 -7.97
N SER A 351 5.33 21.02 -9.10
CA SER A 351 6.07 21.33 -10.33
C SER A 351 5.25 21.03 -11.57
N LEU A 352 5.48 21.80 -12.62
CA LEU A 352 4.88 21.63 -13.94
C LEU A 352 5.94 21.85 -15.03
N GLN A 353 6.15 20.84 -15.88
CA GLN A 353 6.86 21.04 -17.14
C GLN A 353 5.98 21.92 -18.05
N ILE A 354 6.56 22.96 -18.64
CA ILE A 354 5.85 23.82 -19.57
C ILE A 354 5.90 23.17 -20.97
N PRO A 355 4.76 22.84 -21.61
CA PRO A 355 4.73 22.18 -22.92
C PRO A 355 5.56 22.91 -23.98
N ASP A 356 6.09 22.12 -24.93
CA ASP A 356 6.91 22.58 -26.06
C ASP A 356 8.16 23.40 -25.67
N SER A 357 8.65 23.23 -24.44
CA SER A 357 9.79 23.97 -23.90
C SER A 357 10.72 23.12 -23.01
N GLN A 358 11.89 23.68 -22.69
CA GLN A 358 12.80 23.12 -21.67
C GLN A 358 12.65 23.88 -20.33
N GLN A 359 11.43 24.30 -19.99
CA GLN A 359 11.15 25.10 -18.79
C GLN A 359 10.29 24.35 -17.78
N THR A 360 10.56 24.60 -16.49
CA THR A 360 9.80 24.06 -15.36
C THR A 360 9.33 25.20 -14.48
N LEU A 361 8.02 25.26 -14.23
CA LEU A 361 7.44 26.09 -13.18
C LEU A 361 7.42 25.30 -11.87
N LEU A 362 7.95 25.87 -10.80
CA LEU A 362 7.87 25.35 -9.43
C LEU A 362 6.94 26.23 -8.60
N ALA A 363 6.18 25.61 -7.69
CA ALA A 363 5.33 26.28 -6.70
C ALA A 363 5.56 25.67 -5.32
N ALA A 364 5.61 26.49 -4.27
CA ALA A 364 5.67 26.03 -2.88
C ALA A 364 4.74 26.87 -1.99
N GLY A 365 4.05 26.22 -1.03
CA GLY A 365 3.09 26.86 -0.13
C GLY A 365 3.54 26.84 1.33
N GLY A 366 3.46 27.98 2.01
CA GLY A 366 3.91 28.20 3.38
C GLY A 366 2.82 28.14 4.46
N GLN A 367 3.22 28.29 5.72
CA GLN A 367 2.32 28.21 6.88
C GLN A 367 1.57 29.51 7.16
N ASP A 368 2.07 30.64 6.68
CA ASP A 368 1.59 31.98 7.01
C ASP A 368 0.88 32.63 5.79
N ALA A 369 0.35 31.79 4.89
CA ALA A 369 -0.23 32.10 3.59
C ALA A 369 0.76 32.48 2.46
N GLU A 370 2.05 32.19 2.62
CA GLU A 370 3.05 32.44 1.58
C GLU A 370 2.92 31.47 0.39
N VAL A 371 3.19 31.98 -0.81
CA VAL A 371 3.34 31.21 -2.05
C VAL A 371 4.61 31.67 -2.73
N HIS A 372 5.50 30.73 -3.00
CA HIS A 372 6.63 30.91 -3.90
C HIS A 372 6.28 30.38 -5.28
N LEU A 373 6.66 31.13 -6.33
CA LEU A 373 6.61 30.69 -7.72
C LEU A 373 7.95 31.00 -8.41
N SER A 374 8.48 30.04 -9.17
CA SER A 374 9.66 30.30 -10.00
C SER A 374 9.68 29.48 -11.28
N LEU A 375 10.01 30.14 -12.40
CA LEU A 375 10.24 29.52 -13.69
C LEU A 375 11.75 29.27 -13.89
N HIS A 376 12.13 28.03 -14.17
CA HIS A 376 13.52 27.62 -14.45
C HIS A 376 13.64 27.19 -15.91
N ASP A 377 14.77 27.49 -16.56
CA ASP A 377 15.05 27.15 -17.96
C ASP A 377 16.33 26.32 -18.07
N HIS A 378 16.16 25.06 -18.46
CA HIS A 378 17.21 24.04 -18.43
C HIS A 378 18.08 24.04 -19.70
N SER A 379 17.77 24.89 -20.68
CA SER A 379 18.68 25.16 -21.81
C SER A 379 19.87 26.04 -21.39
N SER A 380 19.75 26.75 -20.27
CA SER A 380 20.78 27.66 -19.76
C SER A 380 21.68 26.98 -18.72
N PRO A 381 23.02 27.07 -18.82
CA PRO A 381 23.94 26.61 -17.77
C PRO A 381 23.95 27.53 -16.52
N ARG A 382 22.94 28.40 -16.38
CA ARG A 382 22.71 29.24 -15.21
C ARG A 382 21.69 28.53 -14.32
N GLN A 383 22.15 28.02 -13.19
CA GLN A 383 21.32 27.45 -12.11
C GLN A 383 20.50 28.53 -11.35
N LYS A 384 19.93 29.51 -12.06
CA LYS A 384 19.07 30.55 -11.49
C LYS A 384 17.76 30.58 -12.26
N PRO A 385 16.61 30.78 -11.58
CA PRO A 385 15.34 30.92 -12.25
C PRO A 385 15.34 32.10 -13.23
N VAL A 386 14.59 31.97 -14.32
CA VAL A 386 14.27 33.03 -15.29
C VAL A 386 13.57 34.18 -14.57
N TRP A 387 12.62 33.83 -13.70
CA TRP A 387 12.03 34.71 -12.70
C TRP A 387 11.62 33.90 -11.47
N ALA A 388 11.60 34.57 -10.32
CA ALA A 388 11.04 34.09 -9.06
C ALA A 388 10.19 35.21 -8.45
N THR A 389 9.11 34.84 -7.76
CA THR A 389 8.32 35.73 -6.90
C THR A 389 7.87 34.99 -5.66
N GLU A 390 7.74 35.74 -4.56
CA GLU A 390 7.08 35.28 -3.35
C GLU A 390 5.96 36.27 -3.02
N GLU A 391 4.77 35.76 -2.76
CA GLU A 391 3.60 36.55 -2.38
C GLU A 391 2.96 35.96 -1.13
N ARG A 392 2.43 36.83 -0.26
CA ARG A 392 1.67 36.41 0.92
C ARG A 392 0.19 36.68 0.65
N LEU A 393 -0.57 35.61 0.41
CA LEU A 393 -1.97 35.70 0.02
C LEU A 393 -2.88 36.12 1.18
N PRO A 394 -4.05 36.74 0.91
CA PRO A 394 -5.09 36.98 1.91
C PRO A 394 -5.81 35.66 2.23
N ALA A 395 -5.18 34.81 3.05
CA ALA A 395 -5.61 33.47 3.40
C ALA A 395 -5.03 33.02 4.76
N SER A 396 -5.16 31.72 5.09
CA SER A 396 -4.49 31.04 6.21
C SER A 396 -3.38 30.10 5.67
N ILE A 397 -3.02 29.04 6.40
CA ILE A 397 -2.03 28.02 6.00
C ILE A 397 -2.34 27.50 4.59
N ASN A 398 -1.33 27.52 3.70
CA ASN A 398 -1.41 26.88 2.39
C ASN A 398 -1.09 25.38 2.57
N ASN A 399 -2.14 24.56 2.60
CA ASN A 399 -2.07 23.15 2.97
C ASN A 399 -1.56 22.26 1.82
N SER A 400 -2.04 22.51 0.59
CA SER A 400 -1.50 21.89 -0.63
C SER A 400 -1.42 22.90 -1.77
N VAL A 401 -0.39 22.82 -2.60
CA VAL A 401 -0.31 23.53 -3.89
C VAL A 401 -0.24 22.54 -5.05
N LEU A 402 -0.93 22.85 -6.14
CA LEU A 402 -0.99 22.06 -7.37
C LEU A 402 -0.83 22.99 -8.57
N LEU A 403 0.09 22.69 -9.48
CA LEU A 403 0.22 23.38 -10.75
C LEU A 403 -0.48 22.61 -11.88
N THR A 404 -1.15 23.34 -12.79
CA THR A 404 -1.75 22.73 -13.99
C THR A 404 -1.72 23.66 -15.20
N SER A 405 -1.53 23.09 -16.39
CA SER A 405 -1.67 23.75 -17.70
C SER A 405 -2.94 23.32 -18.46
N MET A 406 -3.83 22.56 -17.81
CA MET A 406 -5.04 22.04 -18.46
C MET A 406 -6.00 23.17 -18.87
N ASN A 407 -6.57 23.08 -20.08
CA ASN A 407 -7.69 23.92 -20.48
C ASN A 407 -8.96 23.45 -19.77
N LEU A 408 -9.17 23.92 -18.53
CA LEU A 408 -10.31 23.61 -17.65
C LEU A 408 -11.69 23.97 -18.25
N ALA A 409 -11.71 24.67 -19.39
CA ALA A 409 -12.89 25.30 -19.99
C ALA A 409 -13.31 24.72 -21.34
N ARG A 410 -12.34 24.20 -22.12
CA ARG A 410 -12.40 24.12 -23.60
C ARG A 410 -12.77 25.46 -24.27
N SER A 411 -12.31 26.60 -23.76
CA SER A 411 -12.35 27.83 -24.55
C SER A 411 -11.35 27.73 -25.71
N ASN A 412 -11.69 28.28 -26.87
CA ASN A 412 -10.82 28.29 -28.07
C ASN A 412 -9.70 29.35 -27.96
N GLU A 413 -9.36 29.79 -26.76
CA GLU A 413 -8.32 30.78 -26.49
C GLU A 413 -6.95 30.07 -26.55
N SER A 414 -6.15 30.41 -27.56
CA SER A 414 -4.93 29.68 -27.94
C SER A 414 -3.72 29.89 -27.02
N SER A 415 -3.95 30.18 -25.74
CA SER A 415 -2.92 30.44 -24.73
C SER A 415 -3.51 30.30 -23.32
N VAL A 416 -3.68 29.06 -22.86
CA VAL A 416 -3.97 28.79 -21.45
C VAL A 416 -2.69 29.00 -20.65
N GLU A 417 -2.63 30.07 -19.87
CA GLU A 417 -1.58 30.25 -18.88
C GLU A 417 -1.74 29.19 -17.77
N PRO A 418 -0.64 28.65 -17.20
CA PRO A 418 -0.74 27.73 -16.09
C PRO A 418 -1.48 28.35 -14.91
N LYS A 419 -2.24 27.53 -14.18
CA LYS A 419 -2.86 27.92 -12.93
C LYS A 419 -2.15 27.25 -11.76
N VAL A 420 -1.94 27.99 -10.67
CA VAL A 420 -1.64 27.43 -9.35
C VAL A 420 -2.95 27.30 -8.57
N VAL A 421 -3.16 26.15 -7.97
CA VAL A 421 -4.36 25.74 -7.24
C VAL A 421 -3.96 25.46 -5.81
N ILE A 422 -4.63 26.10 -4.86
CA ILE A 422 -4.19 26.18 -3.48
C ILE A 422 -5.32 25.72 -2.57
N SER A 423 -5.12 24.60 -1.88
CA SER A 423 -5.95 24.17 -0.75
C SER A 423 -5.55 24.96 0.48
N ASN A 424 -6.48 25.67 1.11
CA ASN A 424 -6.18 26.54 2.24
C ASN A 424 -6.98 26.19 3.50
N ASN A 425 -6.30 26.32 4.64
CA ASN A 425 -6.87 26.13 5.97
C ASN A 425 -8.02 27.12 6.29
N ASP A 426 -8.14 28.23 5.54
CA ASP A 426 -9.26 29.17 5.64
C ASP A 426 -10.61 28.58 5.18
N CYS A 427 -10.65 27.32 4.70
CA CYS A 427 -11.78 26.63 4.07
C CYS A 427 -12.05 26.98 2.59
N THR A 428 -11.02 27.30 1.79
CA THR A 428 -11.15 27.43 0.32
C THR A 428 -10.18 26.57 -0.47
N VAL A 429 -10.55 26.36 -1.74
CA VAL A 429 -9.61 26.09 -2.84
C VAL A 429 -9.58 27.32 -3.74
N LYS A 430 -8.43 27.98 -3.85
CA LYS A 430 -8.23 29.18 -4.69
C LYS A 430 -7.40 28.82 -5.93
N PHE A 431 -7.75 29.41 -7.07
CA PHE A 431 -7.06 29.23 -8.35
C PHE A 431 -6.50 30.58 -8.80
N TYR A 432 -5.21 30.63 -9.15
CA TYR A 432 -4.55 31.83 -9.67
C TYR A 432 -3.89 31.55 -11.01
N ASP A 433 -4.08 32.45 -12.00
CA ASP A 433 -3.32 32.46 -13.25
C ASP A 433 -1.86 32.86 -13.01
N VAL A 434 -0.93 32.14 -13.65
CA VAL A 434 0.53 32.32 -13.51
C VAL A 434 1.14 32.72 -14.87
N PRO A 435 1.36 34.03 -15.12
CA PRO A 435 1.75 34.50 -16.45
C PRO A 435 3.24 34.26 -16.75
N ILE A 436 3.55 33.08 -17.33
CA ILE A 436 4.93 32.63 -17.67
C ILE A 436 5.77 33.72 -18.36
N ARG A 437 5.15 34.43 -19.32
CA ARG A 437 5.81 35.32 -20.28
C ARG A 437 5.86 36.79 -19.87
N ALA A 438 5.31 37.13 -18.70
CA ALA A 438 5.28 38.50 -18.18
C ALA A 438 6.08 38.59 -16.87
N ARG A 439 5.87 39.68 -16.10
CA ARG A 439 6.20 39.63 -14.66
C ARG A 439 5.14 38.76 -13.97
N PRO A 440 5.51 37.91 -13.00
CA PRO A 440 4.56 37.13 -12.23
C PRO A 440 3.75 38.06 -11.30
N ASP A 441 2.60 38.48 -11.80
CA ASP A 441 1.52 39.18 -11.09
C ASP A 441 0.34 38.20 -11.11
N ILE A 442 0.20 37.37 -10.06
CA ILE A 442 -0.77 36.28 -10.07
C ILE A 442 -2.19 36.79 -9.80
N ARG A 443 -3.17 36.23 -10.53
CA ARG A 443 -4.54 36.77 -10.57
C ARG A 443 -5.55 35.70 -10.26
N GLU A 444 -6.44 35.97 -9.30
CA GLU A 444 -7.46 34.99 -8.89
C GLU A 444 -8.41 34.70 -10.05
N ALA A 445 -8.30 33.49 -10.60
CA ALA A 445 -9.16 32.97 -11.65
C ALA A 445 -10.48 32.45 -11.08
N GLY A 446 -10.49 32.03 -9.81
CA GLY A 446 -11.71 31.61 -9.11
C GLY A 446 -11.42 31.02 -7.73
N SER A 447 -12.46 30.91 -6.91
CA SER A 447 -12.37 30.41 -5.54
C SER A 447 -13.61 29.57 -5.20
N LEU A 448 -13.40 28.38 -4.65
CA LEU A 448 -14.43 27.52 -4.08
C LEU A 448 -14.32 27.57 -2.55
N ARG A 449 -15.40 27.94 -1.86
CA ARG A 449 -15.49 27.87 -0.39
C ARG A 449 -16.26 26.63 0.06
N LEU A 450 -15.72 25.94 1.04
CA LEU A 450 -16.27 24.72 1.64
C LEU A 450 -16.50 24.91 3.15
N SER A 451 -17.11 23.92 3.80
CA SER A 451 -17.51 24.00 5.21
C SER A 451 -16.45 23.54 6.22
N VAL A 452 -15.24 23.22 5.78
CA VAL A 452 -14.11 22.75 6.59
C VAL A 452 -12.78 23.26 6.01
N PRO A 453 -11.71 23.40 6.81
CA PRO A 453 -10.34 23.60 6.32
C PRO A 453 -9.99 22.55 5.28
N ILE A 454 -9.36 22.94 4.17
CA ILE A 454 -9.07 22.02 3.05
C ILE A 454 -7.59 21.67 3.06
N ASN A 455 -7.30 20.38 3.25
CA ASN A 455 -5.95 19.86 3.39
C ASN A 455 -5.33 19.51 2.05
N HIS A 456 -6.13 18.97 1.13
CA HIS A 456 -5.66 18.59 -0.20
C HIS A 456 -6.77 18.69 -1.25
N SER A 457 -6.36 18.97 -2.49
CA SER A 457 -7.23 18.93 -3.66
C SER A 457 -6.47 18.43 -4.88
N SER A 458 -7.16 17.68 -5.74
CA SER A 458 -6.67 17.21 -7.03
C SER A 458 -7.72 17.45 -8.13
N ILE A 459 -7.28 17.51 -9.38
CA ILE A 459 -8.15 17.74 -10.55
C ILE A 459 -8.10 16.50 -11.45
N SER A 460 -9.23 16.10 -12.01
CA SER A 460 -9.30 14.99 -12.96
C SER A 460 -8.47 15.26 -14.23
N PRO A 461 -7.88 14.24 -14.89
CA PRO A 461 -7.10 14.41 -16.12
C PRO A 461 -7.84 15.06 -17.30
N ASP A 462 -9.18 15.12 -17.28
CA ASP A 462 -9.98 15.84 -18.28
C ASP A 462 -10.21 17.33 -17.94
N GLY A 463 -9.66 17.81 -16.81
CA GLY A 463 -9.76 19.18 -16.32
C GLY A 463 -11.10 19.57 -15.69
N ARG A 464 -12.08 18.65 -15.57
CA ARG A 464 -13.46 19.00 -15.24
C ARG A 464 -13.90 18.77 -13.80
N THR A 465 -13.19 17.96 -13.03
CA THR A 465 -13.62 17.57 -11.67
C THR A 465 -12.55 17.98 -10.67
N LEU A 466 -12.92 18.87 -9.75
CA LEU A 466 -12.16 19.17 -8.54
C LEU A 466 -12.59 18.20 -7.44
N LEU A 467 -11.63 17.42 -6.95
CA LEU A 467 -11.74 16.58 -5.78
C LEU A 467 -11.03 17.28 -4.61
N SER A 468 -11.73 17.51 -3.50
CA SER A 468 -11.19 18.22 -2.34
C SER A 468 -11.53 17.50 -1.03
N VAL A 469 -10.60 17.53 -0.07
CA VAL A 469 -10.73 16.91 1.25
C VAL A 469 -10.05 17.75 2.34
N GLY A 470 -10.41 17.51 3.59
CA GLY A 470 -10.03 18.38 4.70
C GLY A 470 -10.31 17.79 6.07
N ASP A 471 -10.55 18.66 7.05
CA ASP A 471 -10.80 18.30 8.45
C ASP A 471 -12.22 17.75 8.69
N SER A 472 -12.57 16.72 7.93
CA SER A 472 -13.74 15.87 8.13
C SER A 472 -13.62 14.60 7.30
N SER A 473 -14.44 13.60 7.60
CA SER A 473 -14.65 12.40 6.80
C SER A 473 -15.29 12.63 5.42
N LYS A 474 -15.56 13.88 5.02
CA LYS A 474 -16.26 14.23 3.78
C LYS A 474 -15.31 14.39 2.59
N VAL A 475 -15.72 13.81 1.47
CA VAL A 475 -15.02 13.87 0.18
C VAL A 475 -15.86 14.70 -0.79
N TYR A 476 -15.37 15.87 -1.20
CA TYR A 476 -16.12 16.85 -1.98
C TYR A 476 -15.76 16.77 -3.47
N LEU A 477 -16.75 16.56 -4.34
CA LEU A 477 -16.58 16.57 -5.80
C LEU A 477 -17.35 17.74 -6.40
N HIS A 478 -16.64 18.59 -7.14
CA HIS A 478 -17.18 19.76 -7.83
C HIS A 478 -16.78 19.76 -9.30
N ARG A 479 -17.70 20.17 -10.17
CA ARG A 479 -17.42 20.43 -11.59
C ARG A 479 -16.79 21.81 -11.72
N ILE A 480 -15.64 21.86 -12.39
CA ILE A 480 -14.99 23.07 -12.87
C ILE A 480 -15.61 23.45 -14.23
N SER A 481 -15.80 24.75 -14.44
CA SER A 481 -16.31 25.34 -15.68
C SER A 481 -15.82 26.79 -15.83
N GLY A 482 -15.90 27.35 -17.04
CA GLY A 482 -15.35 28.69 -17.33
C GLY A 482 -13.83 28.70 -17.58
N GLY A 483 -13.33 29.76 -18.21
CA GLY A 483 -11.94 29.87 -18.71
C GLY A 483 -11.04 30.83 -17.94
N SER A 484 -11.08 32.11 -18.32
CA SER A 484 -10.41 33.20 -17.59
C SER A 484 -11.06 33.50 -16.23
N ARG A 485 -12.28 33.02 -16.01
CA ARG A 485 -12.92 32.91 -14.69
C ARG A 485 -13.48 31.51 -14.51
N LEU A 486 -13.24 30.91 -13.36
CA LEU A 486 -13.67 29.56 -13.01
C LEU A 486 -14.91 29.59 -12.12
N GLU A 487 -15.92 28.84 -12.53
CA GLU A 487 -17.15 28.59 -11.78
C GLU A 487 -17.20 27.13 -11.34
N PHE A 488 -17.61 26.92 -10.08
CA PHE A 488 -17.65 25.61 -9.44
C PHE A 488 -19.09 25.22 -9.14
N SER A 489 -19.52 24.05 -9.62
CA SER A 489 -20.84 23.48 -9.30
C SER A 489 -20.69 22.16 -8.55
N HIS A 490 -21.50 21.94 -7.52
CA HIS A 490 -21.47 20.71 -6.72
C HIS A 490 -21.89 19.50 -7.57
N ILE A 491 -21.14 18.40 -7.50
CA ILE A 491 -21.51 17.12 -8.10
C ILE A 491 -22.06 16.19 -7.02
N THR A 492 -21.27 15.97 -5.96
CA THR A 492 -21.64 15.15 -4.81
C THR A 492 -20.69 15.40 -3.64
N THR A 493 -21.14 15.04 -2.43
CA THR A 493 -20.26 14.88 -1.27
C THR A 493 -20.40 13.45 -0.79
N LEU A 494 -19.32 12.68 -0.84
CA LEU A 494 -19.25 11.33 -0.29
C LEU A 494 -18.64 11.37 1.12
N GLN A 495 -18.57 10.21 1.77
CA GLN A 495 -17.91 10.04 3.05
C GLN A 495 -16.89 8.90 2.95
N ILE A 496 -15.70 9.08 3.54
CA ILE A 496 -14.73 7.99 3.68
C ILE A 496 -15.29 6.91 4.62
N PRO A 497 -15.10 5.61 4.33
CA PRO A 497 -15.45 4.53 5.24
C PRO A 497 -14.84 4.72 6.64
N PRO A 498 -15.50 4.24 7.70
CA PRO A 498 -14.95 4.30 9.04
C PRO A 498 -13.66 3.46 9.13
N PRO A 499 -12.70 3.85 9.98
CA PRO A 499 -11.54 3.01 10.27
C PRO A 499 -11.92 1.74 11.03
N ASP A 500 -11.09 0.72 10.89
CA ASP A 500 -11.20 -0.48 11.70
C ASP A 500 -10.92 -0.15 13.19
N ARG A 501 -11.58 -0.91 14.08
CA ARG A 501 -11.44 -0.72 15.53
C ARG A 501 -10.00 -1.00 15.95
N SER A 502 -9.35 -0.01 16.57
CA SER A 502 -8.04 -0.22 17.18
C SER A 502 -8.15 -1.22 18.34
N PRO A 503 -7.22 -2.19 18.46
CA PRO A 503 -7.11 -3.05 19.64
C PRO A 503 -6.47 -2.33 20.85
N LEU A 504 -6.01 -1.09 20.66
CA LEU A 504 -5.46 -0.23 21.71
C LEU A 504 -6.59 0.51 22.44
N ASN A 505 -6.38 0.84 23.71
CA ASN A 505 -7.24 1.78 24.45
C ASN A 505 -7.08 3.21 23.87
N TYR A 506 -7.74 3.46 22.75
CA TYR A 506 -7.53 4.62 21.90
C TYR A 506 -8.88 5.24 21.52
N THR A 507 -9.23 6.34 22.19
CA THR A 507 -10.43 7.11 21.89
C THR A 507 -10.11 8.19 20.87
N SER A 508 -10.24 7.87 19.58
CA SER A 508 -10.19 8.91 18.53
C SER A 508 -11.35 9.88 18.74
N THR A 509 -11.03 11.14 19.00
CA THR A 509 -11.99 12.23 19.24
C THR A 509 -12.32 13.03 17.98
N SER A 510 -11.64 12.73 16.87
CA SER A 510 -11.70 13.50 15.62
C SER A 510 -12.51 12.80 14.53
N LEU A 511 -13.22 13.58 13.71
CA LEU A 511 -13.91 13.05 12.53
C LEU A 511 -12.89 12.81 11.41
N ALA A 512 -12.47 11.54 11.25
CA ALA A 512 -11.51 11.03 10.25
C ALA A 512 -11.05 12.02 9.16
N ALA A 513 -10.11 12.90 9.53
CA ALA A 513 -9.64 13.97 8.66
C ALA A 513 -8.79 13.42 7.51
N SER A 514 -8.97 13.98 6.33
CA SER A 514 -8.39 13.49 5.07
C SER A 514 -7.33 14.45 4.53
N PHE A 515 -6.21 13.90 4.04
CA PHE A 515 -4.95 14.64 3.87
C PHE A 515 -4.31 14.55 2.48
N SER A 516 -4.72 13.62 1.62
CA SER A 516 -4.17 13.51 0.26
C SER A 516 -5.19 12.88 -0.69
N THR A 517 -5.17 13.32 -1.95
CA THR A 517 -6.09 12.88 -3.01
C THR A 517 -5.37 12.75 -4.34
N ALA A 518 -5.67 11.71 -5.10
CA ALA A 518 -5.12 11.51 -6.45
C ALA A 518 -6.16 10.86 -7.38
N PHE A 519 -6.10 11.19 -8.67
CA PHE A 519 -6.83 10.50 -9.73
C PHE A 519 -5.91 9.47 -10.40
N SER A 520 -6.49 8.38 -10.93
CA SER A 520 -5.81 7.51 -11.89
C SER A 520 -5.49 8.26 -13.17
N THR A 521 -4.49 7.81 -13.93
CA THR A 521 -4.01 8.52 -15.13
C THR A 521 -5.07 8.52 -16.25
N ASP A 522 -5.95 7.53 -16.27
CA ASP A 522 -7.12 7.47 -17.16
C ASP A 522 -8.33 8.32 -16.69
N GLY A 523 -8.26 8.88 -15.47
CA GLY A 523 -9.33 9.65 -14.86
C GLY A 523 -10.58 8.85 -14.48
N THR A 524 -10.58 7.51 -14.57
CA THR A 524 -11.75 6.69 -14.21
C THR A 524 -11.86 6.43 -12.70
N LYS A 525 -10.82 6.72 -11.93
CA LYS A 525 -10.75 6.43 -10.49
C LYS A 525 -10.12 7.58 -9.71
N TYR A 526 -10.37 7.60 -8.41
CA TYR A 526 -9.62 8.44 -7.47
C TYR A 526 -9.46 7.75 -6.12
N ALA A 527 -8.42 8.14 -5.40
CA ALA A 527 -8.11 7.71 -4.05
C ALA A 527 -8.12 8.89 -3.08
N VAL A 528 -8.51 8.62 -1.83
CA VAL A 528 -8.46 9.55 -0.68
C VAL A 528 -7.78 8.86 0.49
N ALA A 529 -6.82 9.54 1.11
CA ALA A 529 -6.09 9.08 2.28
C ALA A 529 -6.41 9.91 3.54
N SER A 530 -6.41 9.26 4.71
CA SER A 530 -6.83 9.86 5.99
C SER A 530 -5.89 9.61 7.16
N GLN A 531 -6.02 10.45 8.19
CA GLN A 531 -5.32 10.31 9.48
C GLN A 531 -5.63 8.97 10.16
N GLU A 532 -6.84 8.44 10.01
CA GLU A 532 -7.25 7.22 10.68
C GLU A 532 -6.69 5.93 10.07
N GLY A 533 -5.79 6.04 9.08
CA GLY A 533 -5.21 4.88 8.39
C GLY A 533 -6.04 4.36 7.22
N VAL A 534 -7.19 4.98 6.94
CA VAL A 534 -8.07 4.58 5.83
C VAL A 534 -7.57 5.21 4.54
N VAL A 535 -7.38 4.37 3.51
CA VAL A 535 -7.25 4.81 2.11
C VAL A 535 -8.38 4.17 1.30
N ALA A 536 -9.28 5.00 0.77
CA ALA A 536 -10.43 4.53 0.00
C ALA A 536 -10.31 4.94 -1.47
N VAL A 537 -10.68 4.03 -2.36
CA VAL A 537 -10.61 4.20 -3.82
C VAL A 537 -12.01 4.09 -4.40
N TRP A 538 -12.39 4.99 -5.32
CA TRP A 538 -13.67 5.00 -6.02
C TRP A 538 -13.48 4.96 -7.54
N ASP A 539 -14.48 4.42 -8.25
CA ASP A 539 -14.72 4.75 -9.66
C ASP A 539 -15.45 6.10 -9.72
N VAL A 540 -15.11 6.99 -10.66
CA VAL A 540 -15.75 8.32 -10.79
C VAL A 540 -17.27 8.28 -11.03
N ARG A 541 -17.82 7.11 -11.40
CA ARG A 541 -19.26 6.87 -11.59
C ARG A 541 -19.95 6.27 -10.37
N SER A 542 -19.20 5.92 -9.31
CA SER A 542 -19.70 5.21 -8.13
C SER A 542 -19.71 6.08 -6.89
N THR A 543 -20.81 6.04 -6.12
CA THR A 543 -20.87 6.63 -4.77
C THR A 543 -20.29 5.70 -3.70
N LYS A 544 -20.13 4.40 -3.99
CA LYS A 544 -19.47 3.41 -3.12
C LYS A 544 -17.99 3.24 -3.52
N PRO A 545 -17.07 3.06 -2.56
CA PRO A 545 -15.68 2.74 -2.89
C PRO A 545 -15.59 1.37 -3.59
N LEU A 546 -14.64 1.25 -4.51
CA LEU A 546 -14.19 -0.01 -5.11
C LEU A 546 -13.35 -0.83 -4.12
N LYS A 547 -12.47 -0.16 -3.37
CA LYS A 547 -11.55 -0.77 -2.42
C LYS A 547 -11.33 0.17 -1.24
N VAL A 548 -11.04 -0.42 -0.09
CA VAL A 548 -10.60 0.27 1.12
C VAL A 548 -9.37 -0.47 1.63
N PHE A 549 -8.32 0.27 1.93
CA PHE A 549 -7.13 -0.19 2.63
C PHE A 549 -7.14 0.40 4.05
N GLN A 550 -6.68 -0.39 5.01
CA GLN A 550 -6.53 -0.01 6.42
C GLN A 550 -5.08 -0.29 6.80
N THR A 551 -4.36 0.74 7.24
CA THR A 551 -2.99 0.59 7.77
C THR A 551 -3.00 -0.14 9.11
N ASP A 552 -1.92 -0.86 9.39
CA ASP A 552 -1.84 -1.81 10.50
C ASP A 552 -1.54 -1.11 11.84
N LYS A 553 -2.61 -0.79 12.58
CA LYS A 553 -2.55 -0.12 13.88
C LYS A 553 -1.88 -0.95 14.99
N THR A 554 -1.45 -2.19 14.72
CA THR A 554 -0.66 -3.00 15.68
C THR A 554 0.84 -2.70 15.60
N ARG A 555 1.31 -2.03 14.55
CA ARG A 555 2.71 -1.60 14.37
C ARG A 555 3.05 -0.41 15.26
N MET A 556 3.09 -0.68 16.56
CA MET A 556 3.38 0.31 17.59
C MET A 556 4.76 0.96 17.38
N PRO A 557 4.90 2.28 17.61
CA PRO A 557 6.19 2.95 17.61
C PRO A 557 7.14 2.36 18.66
N SER A 558 8.36 2.00 18.27
CA SER A 558 9.33 1.35 19.16
C SER A 558 9.68 2.24 20.36
N GLY A 559 9.34 1.76 21.56
CA GLY A 559 9.45 2.49 22.82
C GLY A 559 8.13 2.57 23.58
N GLY A 560 7.00 2.38 22.90
CA GLY A 560 5.66 2.24 23.49
C GLY A 560 5.40 0.88 24.14
N GLY A 561 6.27 0.43 25.06
CA GLY A 561 5.98 -0.76 25.88
C GLY A 561 4.82 -0.49 26.84
N LEU A 562 4.05 -1.54 27.21
CA LEU A 562 2.84 -1.46 28.06
C LEU A 562 3.00 -0.75 29.43
N TRP A 563 4.23 -0.45 29.84
CA TRP A 563 4.60 0.18 31.10
C TRP A 563 5.28 1.56 30.93
N SER A 564 5.34 2.08 29.69
CA SER A 564 5.87 3.41 29.36
C SER A 564 4.72 4.35 29.04
N GLY A 565 4.48 5.35 29.91
CA GLY A 565 3.29 6.22 29.90
C GLY A 565 3.19 7.25 28.77
N SER A 566 3.67 6.93 27.57
CA SER A 566 3.51 7.74 26.36
C SER A 566 2.16 7.45 25.72
N LEU A 567 1.12 8.20 26.10
CA LEU A 567 -0.19 8.11 25.43
C LEU A 567 -0.03 8.44 23.94
N LEU A 568 -0.48 7.55 23.06
CA LEU A 568 -0.76 7.92 21.68
C LEU A 568 -2.01 8.79 21.65
N SER A 569 -1.98 9.87 20.88
CA SER A 569 -3.04 10.87 20.82
C SER A 569 -3.35 11.20 19.36
N ASP A 570 -4.62 11.46 19.05
CA ASP A 570 -5.04 11.97 17.74
C ASP A 570 -4.88 13.50 17.61
N ASP A 571 -4.64 14.21 18.72
CA ASP A 571 -4.58 15.66 18.75
C ASP A 571 -3.19 16.17 18.27
N PRO A 572 -3.12 16.87 17.11
CA PRO A 572 -1.87 17.46 16.62
C PRO A 572 -1.24 18.48 17.58
N TYR A 573 -2.05 19.04 18.48
CA TYR A 573 -1.60 19.99 19.50
C TYR A 573 -0.73 19.31 20.58
N GLU A 574 -1.01 18.05 20.91
CA GLU A 574 -0.18 17.28 21.86
C GLU A 574 1.13 16.83 21.23
N TRP A 575 1.14 16.55 19.92
CA TRP A 575 2.37 16.28 19.16
C TRP A 575 3.26 17.52 19.10
N THR A 576 2.66 18.68 18.78
CA THR A 576 3.36 19.98 18.72
C THR A 576 3.99 20.37 20.05
N ARG A 577 3.40 19.95 21.18
CA ARG A 577 3.92 20.17 22.54
C ARG A 577 4.96 19.13 22.98
N GLY A 578 5.12 18.03 22.26
CA GLY A 578 5.97 16.90 22.65
C GLY A 578 5.39 16.04 23.78
N ASN A 579 4.08 16.15 24.05
CA ASN A 579 3.38 15.31 25.05
C ASN A 579 3.13 13.89 24.54
N SER A 580 2.88 13.75 23.24
CA SER A 580 2.56 12.51 22.53
C SER A 580 3.28 12.46 21.19
N LYS A 581 3.37 11.27 20.57
CA LYS A 581 3.73 11.13 19.15
C LYS A 581 2.49 11.13 18.27
N ALA A 582 2.66 11.52 17.01
CA ALA A 582 1.66 11.29 15.97
C ALA A 582 1.46 9.78 15.73
N PRO A 583 0.25 9.31 15.40
CA PRO A 583 0.01 7.91 15.07
C PRO A 583 0.75 7.52 13.79
N GLY A 584 1.69 6.57 13.90
CA GLY A 584 2.55 6.14 12.79
C GLY A 584 1.77 5.70 11.56
N TRP A 585 0.64 5.02 11.78
CA TRP A 585 -0.26 4.52 10.74
C TRP A 585 -1.04 5.60 9.95
N SER A 586 -0.94 6.89 10.30
CA SER A 586 -1.69 7.96 9.62
C SER A 586 -1.25 8.12 8.15
N VAL A 587 -2.13 7.96 7.17
CA VAL A 587 -1.72 8.10 5.77
C VAL A 587 -1.68 9.57 5.36
N ARG A 588 -0.52 10.03 4.86
CA ARG A 588 -0.26 11.46 4.56
C ARG A 588 -0.07 11.78 3.08
N ASN A 589 0.18 10.78 2.23
CA ASN A 589 0.46 10.96 0.80
C ASN A 589 -0.18 9.80 0.02
N VAL A 590 -0.92 10.06 -1.06
CA VAL A 590 -1.39 9.03 -2.01
C VAL A 590 -1.22 9.54 -3.45
N LYS A 591 -0.64 8.71 -4.34
CA LYS A 591 -0.35 9.08 -5.74
C LYS A 591 -0.59 7.89 -6.68
N PHE A 592 -0.98 8.18 -7.93
CA PHE A 592 -0.96 7.20 -9.02
C PHE A 592 0.27 7.45 -9.89
N GLY A 593 0.94 6.37 -10.30
CA GLY A 593 2.07 6.40 -11.22
C GLY A 593 1.61 6.16 -12.66
N ASN A 594 2.06 7.00 -13.60
CA ASN A 594 1.55 7.12 -14.97
C ASN A 594 1.71 5.90 -15.91
N GLY A 595 2.03 4.70 -15.38
CA GLY A 595 2.07 3.47 -16.16
C GLY A 595 3.18 3.46 -17.23
N GLY A 596 4.38 3.89 -16.90
CA GLY A 596 5.49 3.99 -17.85
C GLY A 596 5.34 5.17 -18.82
N SER A 597 6.40 5.45 -19.61
CA SER A 597 6.55 6.64 -20.48
C SER A 597 5.60 6.70 -21.70
N SER A 598 4.45 6.04 -21.63
CA SER A 598 3.39 6.00 -22.64
C SER A 598 2.01 5.59 -22.09
N GLY A 599 1.85 5.34 -20.78
CA GLY A 599 0.61 4.80 -20.19
C GLY A 599 0.34 3.31 -20.46
N VAL A 600 1.25 2.61 -21.16
CA VAL A 600 1.10 1.20 -21.57
C VAL A 600 1.70 0.21 -20.54
N GLY A 601 2.62 0.67 -19.69
CA GLY A 601 3.20 -0.08 -18.58
C GLY A 601 2.21 -0.36 -17.44
N ARG A 602 2.68 -0.87 -16.30
CA ARG A 602 1.79 -1.20 -15.17
C ARG A 602 1.47 0.07 -14.36
N GLU A 603 0.23 0.53 -14.43
CA GLU A 603 -0.27 1.58 -13.55
C GLU A 603 -0.28 1.05 -12.10
N ILE A 604 0.25 1.84 -11.18
CA ILE A 604 0.29 1.52 -9.75
C ILE A 604 -0.15 2.73 -8.92
N MET A 605 -0.75 2.47 -7.77
CA MET A 605 -1.04 3.46 -6.74
C MET A 605 -0.05 3.27 -5.61
N THR A 606 0.46 4.36 -5.05
CA THR A 606 1.29 4.35 -3.84
C THR A 606 0.63 5.19 -2.75
N PHE A 607 0.81 4.80 -1.50
CA PHE A 607 0.56 5.68 -0.36
C PHE A 607 1.59 5.44 0.75
N THR A 608 1.74 6.41 1.66
CA THR A 608 2.66 6.30 2.80
C THR A 608 1.96 6.55 4.13
N GLU A 609 2.25 5.67 5.08
CA GLU A 609 2.05 5.92 6.52
C GLU A 609 2.84 7.17 6.96
N HIS A 610 2.62 7.64 8.19
CA HIS A 610 3.30 8.83 8.73
C HIS A 610 4.80 8.56 8.88
N THR A 611 5.12 7.35 9.33
CA THR A 611 6.50 6.86 9.47
C THR A 611 6.69 5.54 8.75
N SER A 612 7.94 5.23 8.42
CA SER A 612 8.48 3.91 8.15
C SER A 612 7.98 3.13 6.93
N PHE A 613 6.74 3.28 6.45
CA PHE A 613 6.15 2.39 5.44
C PHE A 613 5.62 3.08 4.18
N LEU A 614 6.09 2.57 3.03
CA LEU A 614 5.52 2.79 1.70
C LEU A 614 4.65 1.59 1.34
N HIS A 615 3.42 1.85 0.88
CA HIS A 615 2.53 0.86 0.30
C HIS A 615 2.51 1.05 -1.21
N VAL A 616 2.65 -0.05 -1.96
CA VAL A 616 2.58 -0.10 -3.42
C VAL A 616 1.43 -1.03 -3.82
N ILE A 617 0.56 -0.60 -4.73
CA ILE A 617 -0.72 -1.26 -5.06
C ILE A 617 -0.91 -1.30 -6.58
N ASP A 618 -1.45 -2.39 -7.12
CA ASP A 618 -1.80 -2.48 -8.54
C ASP A 618 -3.07 -1.65 -8.81
N ALA A 619 -2.95 -0.54 -9.55
CA ALA A 619 -4.06 0.39 -9.78
C ALA A 619 -5.14 -0.14 -10.72
N ARG A 620 -4.94 -1.32 -11.32
CA ARG A 620 -5.92 -1.95 -12.23
C ARG A 620 -6.87 -2.86 -11.46
N THR A 621 -6.43 -3.46 -10.36
CA THR A 621 -7.22 -4.42 -9.57
C THR A 621 -7.46 -3.98 -8.13
N PHE A 622 -6.51 -3.27 -7.52
CA PHE A 622 -6.44 -2.99 -6.08
C PHE A 622 -6.40 -4.24 -5.19
N GLU A 623 -6.06 -5.41 -5.75
CA GLU A 623 -6.04 -6.70 -5.04
C GLU A 623 -4.63 -7.16 -4.61
N THR A 624 -3.56 -6.56 -5.16
CA THR A 624 -2.19 -6.85 -4.72
C THR A 624 -1.57 -5.61 -4.09
N GLU A 625 -1.08 -5.79 -2.86
CA GLU A 625 -0.38 -4.78 -2.07
C GLU A 625 1.03 -5.28 -1.72
N GLU A 626 2.01 -4.37 -1.76
CA GLU A 626 3.41 -4.62 -1.41
C GLU A 626 3.88 -3.51 -0.49
N ILE A 627 4.01 -3.84 0.79
CA ILE A 627 4.47 -2.92 1.85
C ILE A 627 5.99 -2.99 1.96
N VAL A 628 6.65 -1.83 1.96
CA VAL A 628 8.10 -1.66 1.98
C VAL A 628 8.49 -0.74 3.13
N ARG A 629 9.44 -1.19 3.97
CA ARG A 629 10.02 -0.32 5.01
C ARG A 629 11.07 0.61 4.39
N VAL A 630 10.90 1.90 4.60
CA VAL A 630 11.81 2.96 4.13
C VAL A 630 13.12 2.90 4.95
N PRO A 631 14.31 2.99 4.31
CA PRO A 631 15.60 2.90 5.01
C PRO A 631 15.97 4.21 5.72
N SER A 632 16.64 4.13 6.88
CA SER A 632 17.31 5.28 7.50
C SER A 632 18.75 5.38 6.99
N ALA A 633 19.23 6.61 6.80
CA ALA A 633 20.66 6.86 6.60
C ALA A 633 21.32 6.88 7.99
N SER A 634 21.86 5.74 8.43
CA SER A 634 22.35 5.65 9.81
C SER A 634 23.43 6.71 10.06
N LYS A 635 23.21 7.49 11.13
CA LYS A 635 24.26 8.32 11.71
C LYS A 635 25.32 7.36 12.21
N SER A 636 26.45 7.28 11.49
CA SER A 636 27.58 6.45 11.91
C SER A 636 27.92 6.82 13.35
N SER A 637 27.78 5.85 14.25
CA SER A 637 27.94 6.07 15.69
C SER A 637 29.42 6.21 16.00
N GLY A 638 29.99 7.34 15.60
CA GLY A 638 31.39 7.69 15.72
C GLY A 638 31.81 7.48 17.17
N THR A 639 32.58 6.41 17.41
CA THR A 639 32.79 5.90 18.76
C THR A 639 33.37 7.00 19.62
N GLY A 640 32.58 7.47 20.59
CA GLY A 640 32.96 8.51 21.52
C GLY A 640 34.12 8.03 22.37
N ARG A 641 35.35 8.22 21.87
CA ARG A 641 36.58 8.06 22.64
C ARG A 641 36.55 9.09 23.77
N GLN A 642 35.94 8.71 24.89
CA GLN A 642 36.08 9.43 26.14
C GLN A 642 37.58 9.64 26.39
N PRO A 643 38.05 10.86 26.66
CA PRO A 643 39.43 11.07 27.08
C PRO A 643 39.64 10.30 28.39
N PRO A 644 40.58 9.34 28.46
CA PRO A 644 40.64 8.41 29.58
C PRO A 644 41.00 9.14 30.87
N SER A 645 40.13 9.02 31.87
CA SER A 645 40.25 9.66 33.18
C SER A 645 41.44 9.09 33.98
N ARG A 646 42.62 9.69 33.83
CA ARG A 646 43.81 9.34 34.61
C ARG A 646 43.79 9.99 35.99
N VAL A 647 43.38 9.22 36.99
CA VAL A 647 43.78 9.45 38.39
C VAL A 647 45.30 9.13 38.50
N PRO A 648 46.13 9.96 39.14
CA PRO A 648 47.58 9.84 39.04
C PRO A 648 48.21 8.94 40.14
N PRO A 649 49.08 7.98 39.77
CA PRO A 649 50.13 7.49 40.65
C PRO A 649 51.23 8.55 40.82
N GLN A 650 51.93 8.52 41.95
CA GLN A 650 52.93 9.53 42.29
C GLN A 650 54.26 9.36 41.53
N GLN A 651 54.89 10.50 41.27
CA GLN A 651 56.34 10.75 41.26
C GLN A 651 57.28 9.54 41.21
N ASN A 652 58.13 9.51 40.18
CA ASN A 652 59.56 9.48 40.48
C ASN A 652 60.37 10.32 39.47
N LEU A 653 61.53 10.82 39.90
CA LEU A 653 62.35 11.73 39.12
C LEU A 653 63.42 10.98 38.33
N GLN A 654 63.77 11.49 37.14
CA GLN A 654 65.14 11.95 36.87
C GLN A 654 65.17 12.84 35.61
N ALA A 655 66.28 13.55 35.40
CA ALA A 655 66.33 14.72 34.52
C ALA A 655 67.46 14.67 33.49
N SER A 656 67.21 15.17 32.29
CA SER A 656 68.16 15.84 31.37
C SER A 656 67.47 16.13 30.03
N ALA A 657 67.87 17.13 29.23
CA ALA A 657 68.49 18.43 29.54
C ALA A 657 68.34 19.36 28.30
N GLN A 658 68.62 20.65 28.46
CA GLN A 658 68.90 21.63 27.38
C GLN A 658 67.73 21.94 26.41
N SER A 659 67.08 23.12 26.53
CA SER A 659 67.43 24.40 25.85
C SER A 659 66.73 24.57 24.47
N ARG A 660 66.28 25.75 24.04
CA ARG A 660 66.61 27.12 24.49
C ARG A 660 65.43 28.10 24.36
N SER A 661 65.67 29.33 24.81
CA SER A 661 64.78 30.51 24.80
C SER A 661 64.33 30.92 23.37
N ARG A 662 63.29 31.76 23.16
CA ARG A 662 63.02 33.05 23.82
C ARG A 662 61.54 33.45 23.91
N SER A 663 61.24 34.25 24.92
CA SER A 663 60.03 35.07 25.07
C SER A 663 60.38 36.51 25.50
N ARG A 664 59.48 37.45 25.19
CA ARG A 664 59.36 38.84 25.70
C ARG A 664 57.84 39.13 25.70
N ALA A 665 57.13 39.58 26.73
CA ALA A 665 57.44 40.36 27.95
C ALA A 665 57.88 41.82 27.66
N PHE A 666 57.44 42.87 28.35
CA PHE A 666 56.53 43.06 29.52
C PHE A 666 55.42 44.10 29.14
N VAL A 667 54.52 44.69 29.97
CA VAL A 667 54.40 44.93 31.43
C VAL A 667 52.92 44.92 31.87
N SER A 668 52.56 45.41 33.08
CA SER A 668 51.17 45.55 33.57
C SER A 668 51.06 46.57 34.73
N ARG A 669 49.81 46.97 35.10
CA ARG A 669 49.40 47.70 36.34
C ARG A 669 49.69 49.24 36.35
N PRO A 670 49.15 50.08 37.28
CA PRO A 670 48.49 49.77 38.58
C PRO A 670 47.27 50.64 39.06
N TYR A 671 46.73 50.31 40.26
CA TYR A 671 45.73 51.04 41.13
C TYR A 671 44.28 51.25 40.61
N GLN A 672 43.19 51.22 41.41
CA GLN A 672 42.90 50.54 42.71
C GLN A 672 41.36 50.29 42.93
N ARG A 673 40.91 49.98 44.16
CA ARG A 673 39.61 49.37 44.59
C ARG A 673 38.75 50.36 45.44
N PRO A 674 37.50 50.07 45.97
CA PRO A 674 36.89 48.75 46.29
C PRO A 674 35.34 48.51 46.15
N ASN A 675 34.96 47.22 46.31
CA ASN A 675 33.72 46.64 46.90
C ASN A 675 32.29 46.86 46.33
N ARG A 676 31.71 45.77 45.76
CA ARG A 676 30.65 44.94 46.40
C ARG A 676 30.55 43.55 45.72
N THR A 677 29.69 42.64 46.22
CA THR A 677 29.78 41.17 46.03
C THR A 677 28.59 40.50 45.32
N ASN A 678 28.89 39.37 44.67
CA ASN A 678 28.01 38.23 44.31
C ASN A 678 26.91 38.38 43.23
N SER A 679 27.34 38.13 41.98
CA SER A 679 26.90 37.00 41.12
C SER A 679 25.52 36.91 40.44
N ARG A 680 25.60 36.59 39.13
CA ARG A 680 24.65 35.86 38.25
C ARG A 680 23.41 36.59 37.69
N GLN A 681 23.66 37.21 36.52
CA GLN A 681 22.97 37.02 35.23
C GLN A 681 21.58 36.35 35.22
N HIS A 682 20.63 37.03 34.58
CA HIS A 682 19.28 36.54 34.33
C HIS A 682 19.18 35.48 33.22
N ILE A 683 18.23 34.57 33.39
CA ILE A 683 17.58 33.79 32.33
C ILE A 683 16.22 34.44 32.04
N SER A 684 15.75 34.44 30.79
CA SER A 684 14.46 35.03 30.40
C SER A 684 13.52 33.97 29.79
N VAL A 685 12.63 33.40 30.62
CA VAL A 685 11.52 32.53 30.18
C VAL A 685 10.30 32.79 31.08
N SER A 686 9.11 32.78 30.47
CA SER A 686 7.76 32.80 31.10
C SER A 686 7.38 34.01 31.97
N ALA A 687 6.18 34.55 31.71
CA ALA A 687 5.47 35.45 32.60
C ALA A 687 3.98 35.10 32.63
N THR A 688 3.50 34.56 33.75
CA THR A 688 2.07 34.39 34.08
C THR A 688 1.86 34.84 35.52
N SER A 689 0.90 35.74 35.75
CA SER A 689 0.49 36.20 37.07
C SER A 689 -0.85 36.96 36.98
N HIS A 690 -1.62 37.15 38.05
CA HIS A 690 -1.99 36.27 39.19
C HIS A 690 -3.04 37.05 40.01
N LEU A 691 -4.17 36.44 40.37
CA LEU A 691 -5.16 36.80 41.42
C LEU A 691 -6.42 35.95 41.16
N GLY A 692 -7.18 35.44 42.13
CA GLY A 692 -7.01 35.29 43.58
C GLY A 692 -8.16 34.40 44.09
N GLY A 693 -7.90 33.42 44.98
CA GLY A 693 -8.81 32.27 45.18
C GLY A 693 -9.79 32.35 46.36
N LEU A 694 -10.94 31.67 46.21
CA LEU A 694 -11.86 31.23 47.27
C LEU A 694 -12.38 29.79 46.95
N ARG A 695 -13.09 29.13 47.88
CA ARG A 695 -13.37 27.67 47.85
C ARG A 695 -14.87 27.33 47.70
N ARG A 696 -15.15 26.21 46.98
CA ARG A 696 -16.36 25.35 47.05
C ARG A 696 -17.69 26.01 46.64
N ASP A 697 -18.73 25.30 46.15
CA ASP A 697 -19.01 23.87 45.92
C ASP A 697 -19.90 23.71 44.65
N GLY A 698 -20.08 22.47 44.15
CA GLY A 698 -21.35 21.99 43.55
C GLY A 698 -21.82 22.42 42.14
N SER A 699 -21.78 21.47 41.20
CA SER A 699 -22.69 21.30 40.02
C SER A 699 -22.87 22.44 38.98
N THR A 700 -22.44 22.18 37.74
CA THR A 700 -22.92 22.81 36.47
C THR A 700 -22.48 21.92 35.27
N PRO A 701 -23.03 22.07 34.04
CA PRO A 701 -23.00 21.02 33.00
C PRO A 701 -21.69 20.89 32.19
N PRO A 702 -21.49 19.77 31.45
CA PRO A 702 -20.28 19.52 30.66
C PRO A 702 -20.06 20.53 29.51
N TYR A 703 -18.78 20.84 29.27
CA TYR A 703 -18.32 22.07 28.63
C TYR A 703 -17.85 21.85 27.19
N VAL A 704 -18.78 21.69 26.24
CA VAL A 704 -18.45 21.46 24.80
C VAL A 704 -18.89 22.61 23.89
N VAL A 705 -19.92 23.37 24.26
CA VAL A 705 -20.49 24.46 23.41
C VAL A 705 -19.74 25.79 23.57
N LEU A 706 -18.83 25.92 24.55
CA LEU A 706 -18.07 27.15 24.84
C LEU A 706 -16.55 27.02 24.59
N ALA A 707 -16.08 25.92 24.01
CA ALA A 707 -14.66 25.68 23.72
C ALA A 707 -14.24 26.04 22.27
N LEU A 708 -15.07 26.79 21.54
CA LEU A 708 -14.86 27.12 20.11
C LEU A 708 -14.79 28.63 19.80
N GLU A 709 -14.91 29.53 20.78
CA GLU A 709 -14.91 30.98 20.54
C GLU A 709 -13.60 31.73 20.85
N ASP A 710 -12.65 31.11 21.57
CA ASP A 710 -11.59 31.86 22.29
C ASP A 710 -10.14 31.49 21.94
N THR A 711 -9.91 30.74 20.86
CA THR A 711 -8.54 30.44 20.35
C THR A 711 -8.11 31.34 19.18
N PHE A 712 -9.05 32.03 18.51
CA PHE A 712 -8.77 32.88 17.35
C PHE A 712 -9.60 34.18 17.32
N ARG A 713 -9.15 35.24 18.03
CA ARG A 713 -9.64 36.61 17.77
C ARG A 713 -8.52 37.65 17.69
N ILE A 714 -8.49 38.34 16.56
CA ILE A 714 -7.71 39.56 16.30
C ILE A 714 -8.29 40.69 17.17
N SER A 715 -7.45 41.60 17.69
CA SER A 715 -7.92 42.81 18.40
C SER A 715 -8.38 43.91 17.44
N PRO A 716 -9.66 44.32 17.44
CA PRO A 716 -10.12 45.48 16.67
C PRO A 716 -9.96 46.78 17.47
N ARG A 717 -9.61 47.88 16.79
CA ARG A 717 -9.74 49.25 17.32
C ARG A 717 -10.29 50.19 16.25
N GLY A 718 -11.47 50.75 16.49
CA GLY A 718 -11.87 52.04 15.91
C GLY A 718 -13.25 52.10 15.26
N SER A 719 -14.24 52.60 16.02
CA SER A 719 -15.55 53.12 15.54
C SER A 719 -16.53 52.12 14.89
N SER A 720 -17.84 52.29 15.03
CA SER A 720 -18.61 53.26 15.85
C SER A 720 -20.03 52.73 16.07
N ASP A 721 -20.62 53.08 17.21
CA ASP A 721 -21.98 52.69 17.59
C ASP A 721 -22.88 53.93 17.71
N ILE A 722 -23.94 54.04 16.89
CA ILE A 722 -25.01 55.05 17.02
C ILE A 722 -26.37 54.37 16.80
N THR A 723 -26.89 53.80 17.89
CA THR A 723 -28.31 53.74 18.30
C THR A 723 -29.43 53.54 17.26
N ARG A 724 -30.13 52.41 17.43
CA ARG A 724 -31.62 52.28 17.46
C ARG A 724 -32.47 53.04 16.41
N SER A 725 -33.25 52.30 15.63
CA SER A 725 -34.70 52.18 15.89
C SER A 725 -35.43 51.13 15.03
N VAL A 726 -36.52 50.61 15.59
CA VAL A 726 -37.50 49.67 15.00
C VAL A 726 -38.36 50.35 13.93
N TRP A 727 -38.73 49.69 12.83
CA TRP A 727 -40.08 49.75 12.20
C TRP A 727 -40.37 48.60 11.21
N ARG A 728 -41.29 47.69 11.62
CA ARG A 728 -42.28 46.83 10.90
C ARG A 728 -41.96 46.05 9.59
N HIS A 729 -42.57 44.86 9.53
CA HIS A 729 -42.82 44.04 8.32
C HIS A 729 -43.64 44.75 7.23
N ARG A 730 -43.53 44.28 5.96
CA ARG A 730 -44.53 43.35 5.37
C ARG A 730 -44.07 42.69 4.06
N ARG A 731 -44.74 41.59 3.69
CA ARG A 731 -44.90 41.10 2.31
C ARG A 731 -46.32 41.41 1.81
N ASP A 732 -46.41 41.57 0.50
CA ASP A 732 -47.50 41.27 -0.44
C ASP A 732 -48.96 41.70 -0.13
N ASP A 733 -49.41 42.68 -0.92
CA ASP A 733 -50.65 42.78 -1.72
C ASP A 733 -52.01 42.21 -1.23
N THR A 734 -52.95 43.16 -1.09
CA THR A 734 -54.34 43.20 -1.61
C THR A 734 -54.94 41.97 -2.35
N VAL A 735 -56.24 41.62 -2.23
CA VAL A 735 -57.38 42.24 -1.51
C VAL A 735 -58.56 41.25 -1.37
N HIS A 736 -59.27 41.25 -0.23
CA HIS A 736 -60.75 41.23 -0.06
C HIS A 736 -61.19 40.93 1.40
N ARG A 737 -62.49 41.11 1.68
CA ARG A 737 -63.20 41.11 2.98
C ARG A 737 -64.73 41.01 2.68
N PRO A 738 -65.66 40.79 3.64
CA PRO A 738 -65.52 40.59 5.09
C PRO A 738 -66.40 39.42 5.65
N THR A 739 -66.79 39.55 6.93
CA THR A 739 -67.75 38.78 7.75
C THR A 739 -67.19 37.64 8.61
N ASP A 740 -67.52 37.52 9.91
CA ASP A 740 -67.72 38.50 11.01
C ASP A 740 -67.84 37.71 12.35
N VAL A 741 -68.10 38.39 13.48
CA VAL A 741 -68.65 37.86 14.76
C VAL A 741 -67.68 37.15 15.74
N GLU A 742 -67.16 37.95 16.68
CA GLU A 742 -67.11 37.75 18.16
C GLU A 742 -66.32 36.58 18.83
N ASP A 743 -65.98 36.65 20.14
CA ASP A 743 -65.28 37.68 20.93
C ASP A 743 -64.92 37.16 22.36
N HIS A 744 -64.11 37.93 23.12
CA HIS A 744 -64.01 38.00 24.61
C HIS A 744 -63.45 36.76 25.38
N HIS A 745 -62.89 36.88 26.61
CA HIS A 745 -61.98 37.88 27.23
C HIS A 745 -61.35 37.29 28.54
N PHE A 746 -60.14 37.75 28.90
CA PHE A 746 -59.61 38.24 30.22
C PHE A 746 -60.40 37.87 31.51
N GLU A 747 -59.87 37.68 32.74
CA GLU A 747 -58.56 37.88 33.45
C GLU A 747 -58.71 37.17 34.85
N ASP A 748 -57.75 36.96 35.79
CA ASP A 748 -56.28 37.10 35.94
C ASP A 748 -55.83 36.24 37.18
N SER A 749 -54.51 36.18 37.46
CA SER A 749 -53.88 36.26 38.80
C SER A 749 -53.35 35.00 39.53
N GLN A 750 -52.14 35.20 40.09
CA GLN A 750 -51.52 34.63 41.32
C GLN A 750 -51.20 33.11 41.48
N ILE A 751 -49.91 32.81 41.28
CA ILE A 751 -48.98 32.07 42.17
C ILE A 751 -49.58 31.12 43.24
N THR A 752 -49.35 29.82 43.04
CA THR A 752 -48.86 28.89 44.09
C THR A 752 -47.81 27.96 43.48
N ARG A 753 -46.76 27.61 44.23
CA ARG A 753 -45.85 26.49 43.89
C ARG A 753 -46.34 25.22 44.57
N ASN A 754 -46.43 24.13 43.83
CA ASN A 754 -46.52 22.76 44.34
C ASN A 754 -45.38 21.94 43.69
N ASP A 755 -44.78 21.03 44.45
CA ASP A 755 -43.55 20.32 44.04
C ASP A 755 -43.85 18.98 43.32
N ASP A 756 -44.38 19.05 42.09
CA ASP A 756 -44.75 17.85 41.28
C ASP A 756 -44.12 17.79 39.85
N ASP A 757 -43.39 18.83 39.41
CA ASP A 757 -42.90 18.97 38.01
C ASP A 757 -41.67 18.09 37.61
N ASP A 758 -41.37 17.02 38.36
CA ASP A 758 -40.18 16.15 38.14
C ASP A 758 -40.53 14.63 38.15
N LEU A 759 -41.73 14.27 37.68
CA LEU A 759 -42.19 12.88 37.59
C LEU A 759 -42.34 12.39 36.13
N VAL A 760 -41.40 11.57 35.67
CA VAL A 760 -41.46 10.98 34.32
C VAL A 760 -42.33 9.72 34.34
N VAL A 761 -43.43 9.72 33.58
CA VAL A 761 -44.29 8.54 33.36
C VAL A 761 -43.82 7.79 32.11
N ILE A 762 -43.33 6.56 32.30
CA ILE A 762 -42.95 5.67 31.20
C ILE A 762 -44.21 4.87 30.79
N PRO A 763 -44.70 4.96 29.54
CA PRO A 763 -45.74 4.05 29.04
C PRO A 763 -45.15 2.65 28.84
N PRO A 764 -45.96 1.57 28.96
CA PRO A 764 -45.45 0.21 28.78
C PRO A 764 -44.86 0.04 27.37
N LEU A 765 -43.60 -0.36 27.30
CA LEU A 765 -42.83 -0.52 26.06
C LEU A 765 -42.94 -1.96 25.50
N GLY A 766 -43.57 -2.86 26.26
CA GLY A 766 -43.77 -4.27 25.89
C GLY A 766 -42.65 -5.20 26.32
N ASP A 767 -41.56 -4.66 26.87
CA ASP A 767 -40.39 -5.40 27.36
C ASP A 767 -39.97 -4.82 28.72
N ARG A 768 -40.00 -5.66 29.76
CA ARG A 768 -39.67 -5.26 31.14
C ARG A 768 -38.17 -4.99 31.33
N GLU A 769 -37.29 -5.69 30.62
CA GLU A 769 -35.85 -5.46 30.75
C GLU A 769 -35.46 -4.13 30.09
N VAL A 770 -36.08 -3.76 28.97
CA VAL A 770 -35.93 -2.41 28.39
C VAL A 770 -36.51 -1.34 29.31
N GLU A 771 -37.70 -1.54 29.89
CA GLU A 771 -38.30 -0.59 30.83
C GLU A 771 -37.45 -0.39 32.09
N ASP A 772 -36.92 -1.46 32.69
CA ASP A 772 -36.07 -1.37 33.88
C ASP A 772 -34.67 -0.82 33.56
N ASN A 773 -34.12 -1.04 32.36
CA ASN A 773 -32.92 -0.34 31.89
C ASN A 773 -33.14 1.17 31.72
N VAL A 774 -34.27 1.60 31.12
CA VAL A 774 -34.62 3.03 30.99
C VAL A 774 -34.87 3.65 32.37
N ARG A 775 -35.53 2.92 33.29
CA ARG A 775 -35.76 3.33 34.68
C ARG A 775 -34.45 3.48 35.46
N SER A 776 -33.50 2.56 35.26
CA SER A 776 -32.15 2.63 35.81
C SER A 776 -31.39 3.85 35.28
N LEU A 777 -31.42 4.09 33.96
CA LEU A 777 -30.78 5.25 33.32
C LEU A 777 -31.33 6.59 33.88
N LEU A 778 -32.67 6.73 33.96
CA LEU A 778 -33.32 7.92 34.52
C LEU A 778 -32.97 8.12 36.01
N THR A 779 -32.91 7.04 36.79
CA THR A 779 -32.51 7.08 38.20
C THR A 779 -31.04 7.49 38.35
N HIS A 780 -30.16 7.03 37.45
CA HIS A 780 -28.74 7.42 37.40
C HIS A 780 -28.54 8.90 37.01
N HIS A 781 -29.54 9.53 36.38
CA HIS A 781 -29.62 10.97 36.14
C HIS A 781 -30.46 11.73 37.18
N GLY A 782 -30.91 11.07 38.25
CA GLY A 782 -31.59 11.69 39.40
C GLY A 782 -33.11 11.86 39.27
N LEU A 783 -33.71 11.46 38.14
CA LEU A 783 -35.14 11.64 37.86
C LEU A 783 -35.98 10.52 38.48
N ARG A 784 -37.14 10.86 39.04
CA ARG A 784 -38.09 9.89 39.61
C ARG A 784 -39.14 9.48 38.57
N SER A 785 -39.46 8.19 38.54
CA SER A 785 -40.53 7.64 37.70
C SER A 785 -41.44 6.73 38.52
N ARG A 786 -42.70 6.60 38.09
CA ARG A 786 -43.71 5.74 38.73
C ARG A 786 -44.61 5.10 37.67
N ALA A 787 -44.87 3.80 37.81
CA ALA A 787 -45.81 3.09 36.94
C ALA A 787 -47.27 3.37 37.34
N LEU A 788 -48.16 3.49 36.35
CA LEU A 788 -49.60 3.46 36.53
C LEU A 788 -50.06 2.00 36.62
N GLY A 789 -50.38 1.54 37.84
CA GLY A 789 -50.74 0.14 38.08
C GLY A 789 -52.19 -0.18 37.74
N GLY A 790 -52.40 -1.27 37.01
CA GLY A 790 -53.68 -2.00 36.96
C GLY A 790 -53.54 -3.29 37.76
N GLY A 791 -54.39 -3.49 38.76
CA GLY A 791 -54.41 -4.73 39.54
C GLY A 791 -55.21 -5.83 38.83
N GLY A 792 -54.64 -7.03 38.72
CA GLY A 792 -55.29 -8.21 38.17
C GLY A 792 -54.51 -9.46 38.54
N SER A 793 -54.99 -10.20 39.53
CA SER A 793 -54.39 -11.46 40.00
C SER A 793 -54.71 -12.61 39.05
N PHE A 794 -53.70 -13.40 38.71
CA PHE A 794 -53.82 -14.86 38.63
C PHE A 794 -52.47 -15.50 39.01
N GLU A 795 -52.53 -16.76 39.43
CA GLU A 795 -51.45 -17.54 40.03
C GLU A 795 -50.82 -18.50 38.99
N ASP A 796 -49.94 -19.40 39.44
CA ASP A 796 -49.51 -20.64 38.77
C ASP A 796 -48.59 -20.52 37.52
N ASP A 797 -47.57 -21.38 37.30
CA ASP A 797 -46.80 -22.19 38.26
C ASP A 797 -45.44 -22.63 37.66
N ASP A 798 -44.52 -23.06 38.54
CA ASP A 798 -43.51 -24.13 38.44
C ASP A 798 -42.69 -24.49 37.15
N ASN A 799 -41.42 -24.85 37.44
CA ASN A 799 -40.60 -25.95 36.87
C ASN A 799 -39.94 -25.91 35.47
N ASP A 800 -38.84 -26.66 35.23
CA ASP A 800 -37.65 -26.98 36.07
C ASP A 800 -36.56 -27.68 35.19
N GLU A 801 -35.45 -28.11 35.82
CA GLU A 801 -34.45 -29.12 35.42
C GLU A 801 -33.57 -28.82 34.16
N GLN A 802 -32.23 -28.85 34.13
CA GLN A 802 -31.10 -29.42 34.92
C GLN A 802 -30.41 -30.66 34.24
N MET A 803 -29.14 -30.85 34.61
CA MET A 803 -28.25 -32.01 34.44
C MET A 803 -27.26 -31.93 33.24
N ASP A 804 -25.93 -31.92 33.41
CA ASP A 804 -24.97 -32.73 34.23
C ASP A 804 -24.52 -34.02 33.47
N VAL A 805 -23.30 -34.58 33.51
CA VAL A 805 -21.98 -34.27 34.15
C VAL A 805 -20.85 -35.16 33.55
N ASP A 806 -19.60 -34.97 34.00
CA ASP A 806 -18.50 -35.98 34.21
C ASP A 806 -17.70 -36.60 33.04
N ASP A 807 -16.43 -37.08 33.20
CA ASP A 807 -15.28 -36.73 34.08
C ASP A 807 -14.00 -37.56 33.66
N LEU A 808 -12.84 -37.37 34.33
CA LEU A 808 -11.62 -38.25 34.43
C LEU A 808 -10.68 -38.39 33.18
N ASP A 809 -9.45 -38.96 33.22
CA ASP A 809 -8.21 -38.89 34.05
C ASP A 809 -7.13 -39.84 33.38
N ILE A 810 -5.78 -39.90 33.56
CA ILE A 810 -4.72 -39.17 34.30
C ILE A 810 -3.27 -39.58 33.80
N LEU A 811 -2.22 -38.83 34.21
CA LEU A 811 -0.78 -39.20 34.39
C LEU A 811 0.29 -39.23 33.24
N GLU A 812 1.51 -38.87 33.67
CA GLU A 812 2.88 -38.97 33.08
C GLU A 812 3.57 -40.35 33.39
N PRO A 813 4.87 -40.70 33.10
CA PRO A 813 6.06 -39.85 32.78
C PRO A 813 7.18 -40.38 31.81
N GLU A 814 8.19 -39.51 31.58
CA GLU A 814 9.66 -39.69 31.31
C GLU A 814 10.26 -40.90 30.54
N TRP A 815 11.31 -40.64 29.71
CA TRP A 815 12.68 -41.23 29.82
C TRP A 815 13.70 -40.62 28.81
N ASP A 816 14.99 -40.98 28.89
CA ASP A 816 16.13 -40.04 28.84
C ASP A 816 17.30 -40.36 27.83
N CYS A 817 18.22 -39.41 27.67
CA CYS A 817 19.68 -39.52 27.38
C CYS A 817 20.33 -39.60 25.96
N ILE A 818 21.08 -38.52 25.62
CA ILE A 818 22.53 -38.42 25.22
C ILE A 818 23.08 -39.27 24.02
N SER A 819 23.76 -38.67 23.00
CA SER A 819 25.25 -38.72 22.83
C SER A 819 25.89 -37.98 21.61
N TYR A 820 27.03 -37.32 21.87
CA TYR A 820 28.26 -37.05 21.05
C TYR A 820 28.31 -36.28 19.70
N ALA A 821 29.25 -35.32 19.66
CA ALA A 821 30.07 -34.81 18.53
C ALA A 821 31.58 -35.14 18.82
N PRO A 822 32.66 -34.67 18.12
CA PRO A 822 32.83 -33.74 16.97
C PRO A 822 33.76 -34.26 15.81
N SER A 823 34.12 -33.51 14.76
CA SER A 823 35.38 -32.73 14.59
C SER A 823 35.57 -32.33 13.09
N ARG A 824 35.83 -31.07 12.69
CA ARG A 824 37.07 -30.23 12.56
C ARG A 824 38.00 -30.44 11.32
N GLY A 825 38.01 -29.42 10.43
CA GLY A 825 39.20 -28.92 9.68
C GLY A 825 39.41 -29.44 8.23
N SER A 826 40.04 -28.72 7.28
CA SER A 826 40.57 -27.32 7.23
C SER A 826 40.85 -26.89 5.76
N SER A 827 40.82 -25.58 5.45
CA SER A 827 41.38 -24.98 4.19
C SER A 827 42.93 -24.99 4.22
N PRO A 828 43.72 -24.90 3.10
CA PRO A 828 43.69 -23.79 2.09
C PRO A 828 44.22 -24.08 0.64
N GLY A 829 44.32 -23.05 -0.22
CA GLY A 829 45.43 -22.90 -1.20
C GLY A 829 45.13 -22.89 -2.73
N PRO A 830 45.68 -21.93 -3.53
CA PRO A 830 45.58 -21.88 -5.00
C PRO A 830 46.88 -22.36 -5.72
N PRO A 831 46.89 -22.54 -7.08
CA PRO A 831 47.47 -21.48 -7.93
C PRO A 831 47.04 -21.38 -9.44
N ALA A 832 47.16 -20.16 -9.98
CA ALA A 832 47.73 -19.76 -11.29
C ALA A 832 47.17 -20.19 -12.68
N ASN A 833 46.74 -19.16 -13.43
CA ASN A 833 47.13 -18.79 -14.81
C ASN A 833 46.83 -19.68 -16.05
N GLY A 834 45.91 -19.19 -16.90
CA GLY A 834 45.91 -19.37 -18.36
C GLY A 834 45.40 -18.09 -19.04
N ARG A 835 46.08 -17.56 -20.08
CA ARG A 835 45.81 -16.21 -20.62
C ARG A 835 45.00 -16.19 -21.93
N TRP A 836 43.91 -15.42 -21.91
CA TRP A 836 43.45 -14.41 -22.88
C TRP A 836 43.90 -14.43 -24.36
N ARG A 837 42.93 -14.14 -25.25
CA ARG A 837 43.13 -13.31 -26.45
C ARG A 837 42.22 -12.08 -26.40
N THR A 838 42.62 -11.01 -27.07
CA THR A 838 42.06 -9.64 -26.91
C THR A 838 41.23 -9.17 -28.10
N ARG A 839 40.25 -8.27 -27.84
CA ARG A 839 39.50 -7.51 -28.86
C ARG A 839 40.12 -6.12 -29.12
N SER A 840 39.59 -5.44 -30.13
CA SER A 840 39.97 -4.10 -30.59
C SER A 840 39.63 -2.97 -29.60
N ARG A 841 40.35 -1.85 -29.72
CA ARG A 841 40.40 -0.80 -28.69
C ARG A 841 39.27 0.23 -28.76
N GLN A 842 38.76 0.53 -29.95
CA GLN A 842 37.75 1.58 -30.14
C GLN A 842 36.34 1.10 -29.79
N ASP A 843 36.03 -0.19 -29.99
CA ASP A 843 34.79 -0.80 -29.51
C ASP A 843 34.73 -0.76 -27.97
N LEU A 844 35.87 -1.08 -27.32
CA LEU A 844 36.01 -0.95 -25.87
C LEU A 844 35.83 0.48 -25.37
N GLU A 845 36.32 1.50 -26.07
CA GLU A 845 36.28 2.89 -25.55
C GLU A 845 34.85 3.50 -25.59
N LEU A 846 33.95 3.04 -26.47
CA LEU A 846 32.53 3.40 -26.42
C LEU A 846 31.73 2.54 -25.41
N GLU A 847 31.96 1.22 -25.38
CA GLU A 847 31.29 0.35 -24.41
C GLU A 847 31.74 0.65 -22.96
N LEU A 848 33.01 1.02 -22.70
CA LEU A 848 33.44 1.45 -21.37
C LEU A 848 32.76 2.75 -20.92
N ALA A 849 32.44 3.69 -21.82
CA ALA A 849 31.74 4.91 -21.42
C ALA A 849 30.32 4.60 -20.89
N ALA A 850 29.57 3.74 -21.58
CA ALA A 850 28.25 3.31 -21.14
C ALA A 850 28.31 2.33 -19.95
N ALA A 851 29.24 1.38 -19.97
CA ALA A 851 29.37 0.37 -18.91
C ALA A 851 29.95 0.95 -17.62
N ALA A 852 30.85 1.94 -17.66
CA ALA A 852 31.35 2.61 -16.45
C ALA A 852 30.23 3.41 -15.76
N ALA A 853 29.37 4.09 -16.52
CA ALA A 853 28.17 4.73 -16.00
C ALA A 853 27.22 3.73 -15.30
N ALA A 854 27.12 2.49 -15.81
CA ALA A 854 26.32 1.44 -15.18
C ALA A 854 27.02 0.70 -14.02
N THR A 855 28.36 0.65 -13.98
CA THR A 855 29.11 -0.20 -13.02
C THR A 855 29.79 0.56 -11.88
N ASP A 856 30.13 1.85 -12.03
CA ASP A 856 30.63 2.67 -10.91
C ASP A 856 29.51 2.96 -9.88
N VAL A 857 28.25 2.96 -10.33
CA VAL A 857 27.05 2.95 -9.46
C VAL A 857 26.95 1.63 -8.68
N GLY A 858 27.15 0.49 -9.36
CA GLY A 858 27.07 -0.83 -8.74
C GLY A 858 28.15 -1.10 -7.70
N TYR A 859 29.42 -0.79 -8.02
CA TYR A 859 30.56 -1.09 -7.14
C TYR A 859 30.67 -0.20 -5.89
N ARG A 860 29.99 0.95 -5.84
CA ARG A 860 30.00 1.86 -4.69
C ARG A 860 28.79 1.75 -3.77
N ALA A 861 27.77 0.98 -4.16
CA ALA A 861 26.70 0.61 -3.25
C ALA A 861 27.25 -0.19 -2.04
N GLU A 862 28.11 -1.18 -2.27
CA GLU A 862 28.57 -2.09 -1.19
C GLU A 862 29.32 -1.37 -0.04
N GLU A 863 30.07 -0.30 -0.30
CA GLU A 863 30.77 0.45 0.77
C GLU A 863 29.81 1.24 1.69
N TYR A 864 28.65 1.68 1.21
CA TYR A 864 27.65 2.38 2.02
C TYR A 864 26.58 1.45 2.61
N TYR A 865 26.20 0.38 1.89
CA TYR A 865 25.14 -0.54 2.36
C TYR A 865 25.55 -1.39 3.58
N SER A 866 26.82 -1.39 3.95
CA SER A 866 27.34 -1.94 5.22
C SER A 866 26.72 -1.27 6.47
N SER A 867 26.12 -0.08 6.35
CA SER A 867 25.57 0.70 7.47
C SER A 867 24.12 1.18 7.31
N ALA A 868 23.34 0.62 6.38
CA ALA A 868 21.93 0.96 6.19
C ALA A 868 21.04 0.37 7.31
N ALA A 869 21.00 1.03 8.47
CA ALA A 869 20.10 0.67 9.56
C ALA A 869 18.65 1.03 9.22
N PHE A 870 17.69 0.25 9.70
CA PHE A 870 16.29 0.66 9.72
C PHE A 870 16.04 1.41 11.04
N GLY A 871 15.79 2.72 10.93
CA GLY A 871 15.39 3.54 12.07
C GLY A 871 13.94 3.25 12.44
N ASP A 872 13.66 3.11 13.73
CA ASP A 872 12.28 3.04 14.22
C ASP A 872 11.68 4.45 14.25
N ASP A 873 10.42 4.57 13.82
CA ASP A 873 9.68 5.83 13.64
C ASP A 873 10.34 6.84 12.69
N LEU A 874 10.77 6.39 11.51
CA LEU A 874 11.33 7.27 10.47
C LEU A 874 10.22 8.05 9.74
N ASP A 875 10.01 9.32 10.09
CA ASP A 875 9.03 10.20 9.43
C ASP A 875 9.21 10.25 7.90
N ILE A 876 8.09 10.23 7.18
CA ILE A 876 8.05 10.36 5.72
C ILE A 876 7.61 11.78 5.34
N ALA A 877 8.42 12.47 4.53
CA ALA A 877 8.20 13.84 4.09
C ALA A 877 7.31 13.96 2.83
N GLY A 878 7.21 12.87 2.05
CA GLY A 878 6.38 12.77 0.85
C GLY A 878 6.91 11.73 -0.14
N THR A 879 6.18 11.53 -1.24
CA THR A 879 6.62 10.68 -2.35
C THR A 879 6.45 11.38 -3.69
N CYS A 880 7.19 10.96 -4.71
CA CYS A 880 6.89 11.30 -6.09
C CYS A 880 7.28 10.16 -7.04
N PHE A 881 6.74 10.22 -8.26
CA PHE A 881 7.20 9.41 -9.38
C PHE A 881 8.17 10.24 -10.23
N ASP A 882 9.08 9.58 -10.96
CA ASP A 882 9.74 10.21 -12.10
C ASP A 882 8.70 10.53 -13.21
N PRO A 883 8.99 11.43 -14.18
CA PRO A 883 8.03 11.78 -15.22
C PRO A 883 7.59 10.63 -16.13
N SER A 884 8.34 9.51 -16.18
CA SER A 884 7.89 8.28 -16.85
C SER A 884 7.04 7.35 -15.99
N GLY A 885 6.95 7.56 -14.67
CA GLY A 885 6.25 6.65 -13.77
C GLY A 885 6.89 5.26 -13.66
N ALA A 886 8.16 5.12 -14.03
CA ALA A 886 8.95 3.89 -13.91
C ALA A 886 9.76 3.83 -12.60
N PHE A 887 9.88 4.95 -11.87
CA PHE A 887 10.61 5.04 -10.60
C PHE A 887 9.81 5.83 -9.56
N ILE A 888 9.90 5.41 -8.30
CA ILE A 888 9.32 6.07 -7.12
C ILE A 888 10.45 6.62 -6.27
N TYR A 889 10.30 7.84 -5.77
CA TYR A 889 11.14 8.43 -4.74
C TYR A 889 10.35 8.62 -3.45
N VAL A 890 10.93 8.23 -2.32
CA VAL A 890 10.41 8.55 -0.97
C VAL A 890 11.43 9.43 -0.26
N ALA A 891 10.97 10.54 0.30
CA ALA A 891 11.79 11.46 1.07
C ALA A 891 11.57 11.30 2.58
N THR A 892 12.64 11.39 3.35
CA THR A 892 12.64 11.43 4.81
C THR A 892 13.56 12.57 5.30
N PRO A 893 13.55 12.91 6.60
CA PRO A 893 14.53 13.83 7.18
C PRO A 893 16.00 13.39 7.12
N GLU A 894 16.29 12.14 6.72
CA GLU A 894 17.65 11.58 6.68
C GLU A 894 18.11 11.16 5.27
N CYS A 895 17.19 10.83 4.37
CA CYS A 895 17.51 10.29 3.04
C CYS A 895 16.42 10.59 1.99
N VAL A 896 16.80 10.44 0.71
CA VAL A 896 15.87 10.09 -0.37
C VAL A 896 16.23 8.69 -0.87
N ALA A 897 15.23 7.84 -1.06
CA ALA A 897 15.38 6.50 -1.59
C ALA A 897 14.57 6.31 -2.89
N GLU A 898 15.18 5.68 -3.90
CA GLU A 898 14.56 5.31 -5.19
C GLU A 898 14.16 3.83 -5.20
N TRP A 899 12.99 3.50 -5.76
CA TRP A 899 12.65 2.14 -6.19
C TRP A 899 12.20 2.12 -7.65
N ALA A 900 12.64 1.10 -8.39
CA ALA A 900 12.19 0.84 -9.76
C ALA A 900 10.83 0.10 -9.78
N VAL A 901 9.90 0.56 -10.60
CA VAL A 901 8.58 -0.06 -10.84
C VAL A 901 8.71 -1.17 -11.89
N ARG A 902 8.28 -2.39 -11.56
CA ARG A 902 8.54 -3.57 -12.40
C ARG A 902 7.77 -3.52 -13.71
N GLY A 903 8.50 -3.24 -14.79
CA GLY A 903 7.94 -3.10 -16.14
C GLY A 903 7.54 -1.68 -16.52
N GLY A 904 7.83 -0.65 -15.70
CA GLY A 904 7.62 0.75 -16.07
C GLY A 904 8.40 1.20 -17.31
N GLU A 905 9.58 0.61 -17.54
CA GLU A 905 10.44 0.89 -18.71
C GLU A 905 9.96 0.20 -20.02
N LYS A 906 8.97 -0.71 -19.97
CA LYS A 906 8.57 -1.50 -21.16
C LYS A 906 7.76 -0.68 -22.16
N ARG A 907 8.44 -0.08 -23.14
CA ARG A 907 7.82 0.32 -24.42
C ARG A 907 7.50 -0.95 -25.23
N TRP A 908 6.21 -1.23 -25.44
CA TRP A 908 5.76 -2.36 -26.27
C TRP A 908 5.68 -2.05 -27.76
N TRP A 909 5.84 -0.77 -28.15
CA TRP A 909 5.96 -0.33 -29.53
C TRP A 909 7.08 0.72 -29.62
N SER A 910 7.91 0.61 -30.64
CA SER A 910 8.82 1.67 -31.06
C SER A 910 8.19 2.42 -32.23
N ASP A 911 8.01 3.74 -32.09
CA ASP A 911 7.74 4.61 -33.24
C ASP A 911 8.99 4.71 -34.12
N SER A 912 9.17 3.70 -34.96
CA SER A 912 10.11 3.66 -36.08
C SER A 912 9.32 3.38 -37.34
N GLY A 913 8.49 4.34 -37.74
CA GLY A 913 7.66 4.29 -38.95
C GLY A 913 8.49 4.38 -40.23
N THR A 914 9.23 3.32 -40.55
CA THR A 914 10.09 3.26 -41.73
C THR A 914 9.88 1.96 -42.53
N GLN A 915 8.92 2.04 -43.45
CA GLN A 915 8.73 1.19 -44.65
C GLN A 915 8.44 -0.31 -44.48
N TRP A 916 7.49 -0.75 -45.32
CA TRP A 916 7.24 -2.15 -45.66
C TRP A 916 8.41 -2.75 -46.44
N CYS A 917 8.78 -3.99 -46.12
CA CYS A 917 9.37 -5.00 -47.01
C CYS A 917 9.18 -6.39 -46.38
#